data_AF-M4AK71-F1
#
_entry.id   AF-M4AK71-F1
#
_cell.length_a   1.000
_cell.length_b   1.000
_cell.length_c   1.000
_cell.angle_alpha   90.00
_cell.angle_beta   90.00
_cell.angle_gamma   90.00
#
_symmetry.space_group_name_H-M   'P 1'
#
loop_
_entity.id
_entity.type
_entity.pdbx_description
1 polymer ?
#
loop_
_entity_poly.entity_id
_entity_poly.type
_entity_poly.pdbx_seq_one_letter_code
_entity_poly.pdbx_strand_id
1 'polypeptide(L)'
;MEVTRQNFKDCLSTVYSAIEEADFLAIDGEFSGISDGPNVSALTNGLDTPEERYTKLKKHSMDFLMFQFGLCTFRYDSSKSKYITKPFNFYVFPKPFSRTSPDIKFICQSSSIDFLASQGFDFNKVFGHGIPYLNQDEEAQLREQTEERRNQHANGLGTPSFISPSSSKVPAHVPDEQKDYINKVVEKVERLFNGNGKTLNLDPCTGFQRKLIYQTLSWKFPKGLHVETLETEKKERYIQISKVDEEERKRREQQKLEKEQEELNNAVGFSRVIHAISKSGKLVVGHNMLLDVMHTIHQFYCPLPEDLQDFKEVAMCVFPRLLDTKLMASTQPFKELINNTSLAELEKQAKETPFKPPQVETAEGFPSYDTAQEQLHEAGYDAYITGLCFVSMANHLGSFLMPPISHISPRSKLVEPFFNKLFLMRIIDIPYLNITGPDLQPKRDHVLYVTFPKEWKTSDLYQLFSAFGNIQVSWIDDTSAFVSLSQTDQVQIAMNTSRYAESYKIQTYADYIQGKQQEKEKLGQPAKTWGDDGWVKHHYPSSTASAGFGFSRRKRSISPTQGEQGGNDGVSGDGWNHYSFPDSTGSKKIKYDDVGGQASVEAVESKTSEGWLKMTNSSYLAEPSPVPDAKSPEGADSGSYADGTATWRQTPTAPGRKSQKSKKKSDASDSTSSLFEVPEVW
;
A
#
# COMPACT_ATOMS: atom_id res chain seq x y z
N MET A 1 -5.51 -6.57 -16.90
CA MET A 1 -6.73 -5.78 -17.19
C MET A 1 -6.56 -4.41 -16.57
N GLU A 2 -6.76 -3.35 -17.35
CA GLU A 2 -6.66 -1.97 -16.89
C GLU A 2 -7.96 -1.54 -16.20
N VAL A 3 -7.90 -1.22 -14.91
CA VAL A 3 -9.07 -0.86 -14.10
C VAL A 3 -8.92 0.56 -13.57
N THR A 4 -9.85 1.42 -13.96
CA THR A 4 -9.94 2.84 -13.58
C THR A 4 -11.32 3.13 -13.01
N ARG A 5 -11.57 4.34 -12.52
CA ARG A 5 -12.88 4.79 -12.03
C ARG A 5 -14.00 4.57 -13.05
N GLN A 6 -13.70 4.60 -14.35
CA GLN A 6 -14.72 4.48 -15.40
C GLN A 6 -15.30 3.07 -15.51
N ASN A 7 -14.49 2.03 -15.31
CA ASN A 7 -14.89 0.62 -15.48
C ASN A 7 -14.87 -0.19 -14.18
N PHE A 8 -14.40 0.38 -13.06
CA PHE A 8 -14.26 -0.33 -11.79
C PHE A 8 -15.54 -1.04 -11.35
N LYS A 9 -16.69 -0.37 -11.43
CA LYS A 9 -17.99 -0.95 -11.04
C LYS A 9 -18.33 -2.19 -11.87
N ASP A 10 -18.13 -2.11 -13.18
CA ASP A 10 -18.47 -3.17 -14.12
C ASP A 10 -17.52 -4.36 -14.00
N CYS A 11 -16.24 -4.11 -13.68
CA CYS A 11 -15.23 -5.14 -13.50
C CYS A 11 -15.28 -5.81 -12.12
N LEU A 12 -15.97 -5.24 -11.14
CA LEU A 12 -15.83 -5.66 -9.73
C LEU A 12 -16.32 -7.09 -9.47
N SER A 13 -17.38 -7.53 -10.14
CA SER A 13 -17.87 -8.93 -10.05
C SER A 13 -16.81 -9.91 -10.58
N THR A 14 -16.15 -9.57 -11.68
CA THR A 14 -15.06 -10.34 -12.26
C THR A 14 -13.85 -10.40 -11.31
N VAL A 15 -13.51 -9.28 -10.65
CA VAL A 15 -12.44 -9.24 -9.63
C VAL A 15 -12.76 -10.14 -8.45
N TYR A 16 -13.99 -10.06 -7.91
CA TYR A 16 -14.40 -10.92 -6.80
C TYR A 16 -14.38 -12.40 -7.17
N SER A 17 -14.90 -12.76 -8.35
CA SER A 17 -14.85 -14.13 -8.82
C SER A 17 -13.42 -14.64 -8.98
N ALA A 18 -12.51 -13.82 -9.52
CA ALA A 18 -11.09 -14.17 -9.66
C ALA A 18 -10.41 -14.39 -8.29
N ILE A 19 -10.68 -13.52 -7.31
CA ILE A 19 -10.17 -13.69 -5.93
C ILE A 19 -10.76 -14.94 -5.29
N GLU A 20 -12.04 -15.21 -5.48
CA GLU A 20 -12.75 -16.35 -4.88
C GLU A 20 -12.19 -17.69 -5.38
N GLU A 21 -12.00 -17.84 -6.69
CA GLU A 21 -11.58 -19.10 -7.31
C GLU A 21 -10.08 -19.39 -7.25
N ALA A 22 -9.25 -18.40 -6.90
CA ALA A 22 -7.80 -18.53 -6.89
C ALA A 22 -7.29 -19.54 -5.84
N ASP A 23 -6.13 -20.13 -6.07
CA ASP A 23 -5.38 -20.85 -5.03
C ASP A 23 -4.53 -19.89 -4.19
N PHE A 24 -3.95 -18.88 -4.85
CA PHE A 24 -3.18 -17.79 -4.24
C PHE A 24 -3.24 -16.53 -5.11
N LEU A 25 -2.82 -15.42 -4.53
CA LEU A 25 -2.78 -14.10 -5.14
C LEU A 25 -1.33 -13.62 -5.15
N ALA A 26 -0.94 -12.88 -6.17
CA ALA A 26 0.30 -12.11 -6.16
C ALA A 26 -0.03 -10.63 -6.33
N ILE A 27 0.70 -9.77 -5.62
CA ILE A 27 0.49 -8.31 -5.62
C ILE A 27 1.81 -7.57 -5.79
N ASP A 28 1.70 -6.35 -6.29
CA ASP A 28 2.77 -5.38 -6.42
C ASP A 28 2.16 -3.97 -6.48
N GLY A 29 2.92 -2.92 -6.16
CA GLY A 29 2.43 -1.55 -6.13
C GLY A 29 3.42 -0.55 -6.73
N GLU A 30 2.91 0.39 -7.52
CA GLU A 30 3.70 1.54 -7.96
C GLU A 30 3.42 2.76 -7.10
N PHE A 31 4.50 3.46 -6.73
CA PHE A 31 4.48 4.57 -5.79
C PHE A 31 4.84 5.90 -6.43
N SER A 32 4.28 7.00 -5.92
CA SER A 32 4.68 8.37 -6.33
C SER A 32 6.11 8.74 -5.90
N GLY A 33 6.72 7.93 -5.04
CA GLY A 33 8.09 8.02 -4.56
C GLY A 33 8.38 6.98 -3.48
N ILE A 34 9.63 6.92 -3.01
CA ILE A 34 10.09 5.88 -2.07
C ILE A 34 10.48 6.48 -0.71
N SER A 35 11.12 7.65 -0.70
CA SER A 35 11.61 8.29 0.52
C SER A 35 11.76 9.80 0.37
N ASP A 36 11.29 10.54 1.37
CA ASP A 36 11.53 11.98 1.53
C ASP A 36 12.69 12.28 2.52
N GLY A 37 13.16 11.22 3.18
CA GLY A 37 14.14 11.27 4.25
C GLY A 37 15.59 11.46 3.78
N PRO A 38 16.56 11.22 4.69
CA PRO A 38 17.98 11.26 4.34
C PRO A 38 18.31 10.23 3.25
N ASN A 39 19.57 10.21 2.79
CA ASN A 39 20.00 9.27 1.77
C ASN A 39 19.61 7.81 2.10
N VAL A 40 19.49 6.98 1.06
CA VAL A 40 19.00 5.59 1.19
C VAL A 40 19.76 4.82 2.26
N SER A 41 21.08 5.02 2.39
CA SER A 41 21.91 4.38 3.40
C SER A 41 21.48 4.68 4.84
N ALA A 42 21.02 5.91 5.13
CA ALA A 42 20.54 6.28 6.45
C ALA A 42 19.13 5.74 6.73
N LEU A 43 18.26 5.74 5.71
CA LEU A 43 16.92 5.17 5.82
C LEU A 43 16.95 3.65 6.03
N THR A 44 17.87 2.96 5.34
CA THR A 44 18.04 1.51 5.40
C THR A 44 19.36 1.15 6.09
N ASN A 45 19.58 1.69 7.29
CA ASN A 45 20.83 1.45 8.02
C ASN A 45 20.93 -0.05 8.34
N GLY A 46 22.11 -0.62 8.10
CA GLY A 46 22.33 -2.07 8.22
C GLY A 46 22.23 -2.63 9.64
N LEU A 47 22.24 -1.76 10.64
CA LEU A 47 22.10 -2.08 12.05
C LEU A 47 20.76 -1.58 12.64
N ASP A 48 19.80 -1.19 11.81
CA ASP A 48 18.46 -0.91 12.33
C ASP A 48 17.90 -2.16 13.02
N THR A 49 17.25 -1.95 14.17
CA THR A 49 16.26 -2.91 14.67
C THR A 49 15.01 -2.88 13.77
N PRO A 50 14.18 -3.93 13.76
CA PRO A 50 12.93 -3.93 13.01
C PRO A 50 12.01 -2.75 13.38
N GLU A 51 11.96 -2.38 14.66
CA GLU A 51 11.22 -1.22 15.17
C GLU A 51 11.73 0.11 14.59
N GLU A 52 13.05 0.30 14.56
CA GLU A 52 13.66 1.49 13.98
C GLU A 52 13.42 1.56 12.48
N ARG A 53 13.53 0.42 11.78
CA ARG A 53 13.22 0.35 10.36
C ARG A 53 11.78 0.74 10.08
N TYR A 54 10.84 0.17 10.82
CA TYR A 54 9.42 0.49 10.71
C TYR A 54 9.16 1.97 10.95
N THR A 55 9.71 2.52 12.03
CA THR A 55 9.57 3.95 12.38
C THR A 55 10.09 4.86 11.27
N LYS A 56 11.26 4.54 10.70
CA LYS A 56 11.87 5.28 9.58
C LYS A 56 10.98 5.24 8.33
N LEU A 57 10.51 4.06 7.93
CA LEU A 57 9.65 3.90 6.76
C LEU A 57 8.28 4.56 6.97
N LYS A 58 7.67 4.42 8.15
CA LYS A 58 6.43 5.11 8.51
C LYS A 58 6.58 6.62 8.35
N LYS A 59 7.69 7.18 8.85
CA LYS A 59 7.95 8.62 8.81
C LYS A 59 8.29 9.14 7.41
N HIS A 60 9.07 8.38 6.63
CA HIS A 60 9.70 8.90 5.41
C HIS A 60 9.13 8.35 4.11
N SER A 61 8.29 7.33 4.16
CA SER A 61 7.73 6.68 2.98
C SER A 61 6.20 6.78 2.90
N MET A 62 5.48 7.00 3.99
CA MET A 62 4.00 6.95 3.97
C MET A 62 3.32 8.22 3.44
N ASP A 63 4.05 9.32 3.26
CA ASP A 63 3.55 10.52 2.58
C ASP A 63 3.51 10.36 1.04
N PHE A 64 4.10 9.28 0.50
CA PHE A 64 3.96 8.89 -0.89
C PHE A 64 2.68 8.07 -1.11
N LEU A 65 2.14 8.18 -2.32
CA LEU A 65 0.92 7.53 -2.73
C LEU A 65 1.24 6.22 -3.45
N MET A 66 0.54 5.14 -3.11
CA MET A 66 0.48 3.97 -4.01
C MET A 66 -0.67 4.19 -4.96
N PHE A 67 -0.36 4.48 -6.22
CA PHE A 67 -1.36 4.93 -7.20
C PHE A 67 -1.68 3.91 -8.29
N GLN A 68 -0.94 2.80 -8.35
CA GLN A 68 -1.26 1.63 -9.14
C GLN A 68 -1.08 0.42 -8.23
N PHE A 69 -2.11 -0.43 -8.17
CA PHE A 69 -2.05 -1.70 -7.46
C PHE A 69 -2.19 -2.84 -8.47
N GLY A 70 -1.16 -3.67 -8.54
CA GLY A 70 -1.09 -4.89 -9.31
C GLY A 70 -1.71 -6.05 -8.54
N LEU A 71 -2.58 -6.81 -9.20
CA LEU A 71 -3.11 -8.05 -8.67
C LEU A 71 -3.08 -9.10 -9.78
N CYS A 72 -2.39 -10.21 -9.55
CA CYS A 72 -2.51 -11.39 -10.39
C CYS A 72 -3.06 -12.56 -9.56
N THR A 73 -4.16 -13.14 -10.02
CA THR A 73 -4.75 -14.33 -9.40
C THR A 73 -4.24 -15.59 -10.10
N PHE A 74 -4.02 -16.65 -9.33
CA PHE A 74 -3.51 -17.93 -9.84
C PHE A 74 -4.39 -19.09 -9.38
N ARG A 75 -4.95 -19.85 -10.33
CA ARG A 75 -5.74 -21.06 -10.06
C ARG A 75 -5.11 -22.25 -10.77
N TYR A 76 -4.79 -23.33 -10.06
CA TYR A 76 -4.24 -24.52 -10.69
C TYR A 76 -5.33 -25.40 -11.31
N ASP A 77 -5.23 -25.66 -12.61
CA ASP A 77 -6.07 -26.64 -13.30
C ASP A 77 -5.35 -28.01 -13.29
N SER A 78 -5.77 -28.89 -12.38
CA SER A 78 -5.20 -30.23 -12.24
C SER A 78 -5.43 -31.12 -13.46
N SER A 79 -6.48 -30.88 -14.25
CA SER A 79 -6.79 -31.68 -15.45
C SER A 79 -5.81 -31.38 -16.59
N LYS A 80 -5.34 -30.14 -16.68
CA LYS A 80 -4.39 -29.66 -17.69
C LYS A 80 -2.97 -29.49 -17.16
N SER A 81 -2.75 -29.69 -15.87
CA SER A 81 -1.48 -29.48 -15.17
C SER A 81 -0.85 -28.12 -15.44
N LYS A 82 -1.66 -27.06 -15.39
CA LYS A 82 -1.23 -25.67 -15.63
C LYS A 82 -1.96 -24.68 -14.75
N TYR A 83 -1.38 -23.51 -14.54
CA TYR A 83 -2.04 -22.40 -13.85
C TYR A 83 -2.84 -21.55 -14.84
N ILE A 84 -4.01 -21.11 -14.38
CA ILE A 84 -4.83 -20.11 -15.06
C ILE A 84 -4.65 -18.78 -14.32
N THR A 85 -4.26 -17.73 -15.05
CA THR A 85 -3.94 -16.42 -14.46
C THR A 85 -4.93 -15.34 -14.89
N LYS A 86 -5.19 -14.39 -13.99
CA LYS A 86 -5.97 -13.18 -14.27
C LYS A 86 -5.27 -11.96 -13.66
N PRO A 87 -4.53 -11.17 -14.47
CA PRO A 87 -3.86 -9.96 -14.01
C PRO A 87 -4.77 -8.72 -14.09
N PHE A 88 -4.60 -7.81 -13.14
CA PHE A 88 -5.31 -6.54 -13.01
C PHE A 88 -4.33 -5.41 -12.60
N ASN A 89 -4.49 -4.24 -13.20
CA ASN A 89 -3.89 -2.98 -12.78
C ASN A 89 -4.99 -2.05 -12.30
N PHE A 90 -5.01 -1.73 -11.02
CA PHE A 90 -5.95 -0.77 -10.45
C PHE A 90 -5.28 0.58 -10.30
N TYR A 91 -5.77 1.59 -11.01
CA TYR A 91 -5.32 2.96 -10.84
C TYR A 91 -6.15 3.63 -9.75
N VAL A 92 -5.51 4.06 -8.68
CA VAL A 92 -6.19 4.56 -7.47
C VAL A 92 -5.76 5.99 -7.15
N PHE A 93 -6.67 6.79 -6.65
CA PHE A 93 -6.40 8.19 -6.32
C PHE A 93 -7.37 8.69 -5.24
N PRO A 94 -6.91 9.40 -4.19
CA PRO A 94 -7.74 9.88 -3.08
C PRO A 94 -8.60 11.08 -3.49
N LYS A 95 -9.50 10.88 -4.47
CA LYS A 95 -10.45 11.90 -4.90
C LYS A 95 -11.43 12.21 -3.74
N PRO A 96 -11.51 13.46 -3.25
CA PRO A 96 -12.47 13.82 -2.21
C PRO A 96 -13.90 13.52 -2.66
N PHE A 97 -14.65 12.78 -1.84
CA PHE A 97 -16.04 12.43 -2.12
C PHE A 97 -16.96 13.66 -2.11
N SER A 98 -16.71 14.59 -1.19
CA SER A 98 -17.47 15.82 -1.02
C SER A 98 -16.58 16.98 -0.59
N ARG A 99 -17.12 18.21 -0.55
CA ARG A 99 -16.38 19.39 -0.06
C ARG A 99 -15.98 19.32 1.42
N THR A 100 -16.61 18.44 2.19
CA THR A 100 -16.31 18.23 3.61
C THR A 100 -15.43 17.01 3.83
N SER A 101 -15.14 16.23 2.79
CA SER A 101 -14.23 15.10 2.87
C SER A 101 -12.78 15.59 3.01
N PRO A 102 -11.90 14.80 3.65
CA PRO A 102 -10.47 15.10 3.70
C PRO A 102 -9.89 15.34 2.30
N ASP A 103 -9.05 16.36 2.19
CA ASP A 103 -8.28 16.66 0.98
C ASP A 103 -6.85 16.18 1.19
N ILE A 104 -6.58 14.94 0.75
CA ILE A 104 -5.32 14.24 1.01
C ILE A 104 -4.19 14.92 0.23
N LYS A 105 -3.11 15.24 0.94
CA LYS A 105 -1.87 15.75 0.37
C LYS A 105 -0.86 14.61 0.34
N PHE A 106 -0.18 14.47 -0.78
CA PHE A 106 0.85 13.44 -0.97
C PHE A 106 2.07 14.08 -1.66
N ILE A 107 3.21 13.41 -1.54
CA ILE A 107 4.49 13.84 -2.13
C ILE A 107 4.76 13.04 -3.41
N CYS A 108 5.43 13.67 -4.37
CA CYS A 108 6.00 12.99 -5.54
C CYS A 108 7.52 13.14 -5.51
N GLN A 109 8.24 12.03 -5.68
CA GLN A 109 9.69 12.04 -5.84
C GLN A 109 10.01 12.12 -7.33
N SER A 110 10.70 13.18 -7.75
CA SER A 110 10.97 13.43 -9.17
C SER A 110 11.63 12.26 -9.90
N SER A 111 12.57 11.56 -9.26
CA SER A 111 13.22 10.39 -9.87
C SER A 111 12.29 9.19 -10.07
N SER A 112 11.31 8.99 -9.18
CA SER A 112 10.33 7.91 -9.32
C SER A 112 9.30 8.22 -10.41
N ILE A 113 8.87 9.48 -10.50
CA ILE A 113 7.97 9.93 -11.56
C ILE A 113 8.65 9.84 -12.93
N ASP A 114 9.90 10.31 -13.05
CA ASP A 114 10.69 10.21 -14.29
C ASP A 114 10.90 8.75 -14.70
N PHE A 115 11.24 7.90 -13.74
CA PHE A 115 11.38 6.46 -13.97
C PHE A 115 10.10 5.84 -14.52
N LEU A 116 8.95 6.04 -13.87
CA LEU A 116 7.67 5.52 -14.34
C LEU A 116 7.27 6.09 -15.71
N ALA A 117 7.54 7.38 -15.96
CA ALA A 117 7.33 7.98 -17.27
C ALA A 117 8.17 7.30 -18.37
N SER A 118 9.42 6.95 -18.06
CA SER A 118 10.31 6.23 -18.99
C SER A 118 9.82 4.81 -19.31
N GLN A 119 9.02 4.20 -18.43
CA GLN A 119 8.40 2.89 -18.61
C GLN A 119 7.02 2.97 -19.30
N GLY A 120 6.58 4.17 -19.69
CA GLY A 120 5.31 4.36 -20.39
C GLY A 120 4.08 4.44 -19.47
N PHE A 121 4.27 4.68 -18.17
CA PHE A 121 3.17 4.83 -17.22
C PHE A 121 2.26 6.02 -17.59
N ASP A 122 0.95 5.78 -17.69
CA ASP A 122 -0.03 6.81 -18.00
C ASP A 122 -0.61 7.44 -16.72
N PHE A 123 -0.01 8.56 -16.31
CA PHE A 123 -0.45 9.33 -15.14
C PHE A 123 -1.89 9.87 -15.26
N ASN A 124 -2.48 9.98 -16.45
CA ASN A 124 -3.88 10.40 -16.57
C ASN A 124 -4.84 9.34 -16.03
N LYS A 125 -4.47 8.06 -16.11
CA LYS A 125 -5.25 6.97 -15.50
C LYS A 125 -5.33 7.11 -13.98
N VAL A 126 -4.27 7.66 -13.35
CA VAL A 126 -4.27 8.02 -11.92
C VAL A 126 -5.01 9.32 -11.67
N PHE A 127 -4.49 10.46 -12.13
CA PHE A 127 -4.94 11.77 -11.68
C PHE A 127 -6.29 12.19 -12.31
N GLY A 128 -6.58 11.73 -13.52
CA GLY A 128 -7.85 11.97 -14.21
C GLY A 128 -8.91 10.93 -13.88
N HIS A 129 -8.50 9.66 -13.82
CA HIS A 129 -9.40 8.50 -13.81
C HIS A 129 -9.20 7.55 -12.63
N GLY A 130 -8.44 7.92 -11.60
CA GLY A 130 -8.18 7.06 -10.46
C GLY A 130 -9.45 6.70 -9.69
N ILE A 131 -9.53 5.42 -9.30
CA ILE A 131 -10.57 4.86 -8.46
C ILE A 131 -10.43 5.50 -7.07
N PRO A 132 -11.49 6.11 -6.52
CA PRO A 132 -11.44 6.64 -5.16
C PRO A 132 -11.30 5.50 -4.15
N TYR A 133 -10.94 5.85 -2.92
CA TYR A 133 -10.92 4.92 -1.82
C TYR A 133 -11.18 5.66 -0.51
N LEU A 134 -11.63 4.91 0.49
CA LEU A 134 -11.72 5.35 1.88
C LEU A 134 -11.09 4.27 2.75
N ASN A 135 -10.39 4.67 3.81
CA ASN A 135 -9.99 3.73 4.84
C ASN A 135 -11.20 3.34 5.73
N GLN A 136 -11.00 2.41 6.65
CA GLN A 136 -12.07 1.86 7.50
C GLN A 136 -12.76 2.93 8.35
N ASP A 137 -11.99 3.87 8.93
CA ASP A 137 -12.52 4.93 9.78
C ASP A 137 -13.30 5.96 8.96
N GLU A 138 -12.77 6.35 7.80
CA GLU A 138 -13.43 7.27 6.87
C GLU A 138 -14.72 6.67 6.31
N GLU A 139 -14.72 5.38 5.96
CA GLU A 139 -15.92 4.66 5.56
C GLU A 139 -16.95 4.71 6.69
N ALA A 140 -16.58 4.28 7.91
CA ALA A 140 -17.48 4.24 9.06
C ALA A 140 -18.12 5.61 9.34
N GLN A 141 -17.31 6.68 9.37
CA GLN A 141 -17.78 8.04 9.54
C GLN A 141 -18.74 8.47 8.43
N LEU A 142 -18.43 8.15 7.17
CA LEU A 142 -19.30 8.50 6.05
C LEU A 142 -20.63 7.74 6.09
N ARG A 143 -20.62 6.46 6.50
CA ARG A 143 -21.86 5.67 6.69
C ARG A 143 -22.72 6.28 7.80
N GLU A 144 -22.12 6.59 8.95
CA GLU A 144 -22.79 7.19 10.11
C GLU A 144 -23.40 8.56 9.75
N GLN A 145 -22.64 9.46 9.13
CA GLN A 145 -23.15 10.78 8.69
C GLN A 145 -24.30 10.65 7.69
N THR A 146 -24.27 9.63 6.84
CA THR A 146 -25.35 9.38 5.87
C THR A 146 -26.62 8.91 6.57
N GLU A 147 -26.48 8.03 7.58
CA GLU A 147 -27.58 7.56 8.41
C GLU A 147 -28.16 8.67 9.30
N GLU A 148 -27.32 9.51 9.91
CA GLU A 148 -27.76 10.67 10.69
C GLU A 148 -28.55 11.66 9.83
N ARG A 149 -28.06 11.98 8.62
CA ARG A 149 -28.81 12.83 7.67
C ARG A 149 -30.14 12.21 7.30
N ARG A 150 -30.21 10.88 7.14
CA ARG A 150 -31.48 10.18 6.89
C ARG A 150 -32.44 10.31 8.06
N ASN A 151 -31.97 10.14 9.29
CA ASN A 151 -32.78 10.26 10.51
C ASN A 151 -33.27 11.71 10.72
N GLN A 152 -32.45 12.71 10.43
CA GLN A 152 -32.84 14.12 10.46
C GLN A 152 -33.92 14.45 9.42
N HIS A 153 -33.85 13.85 8.22
CA HIS A 153 -34.90 13.98 7.20
C HIS A 153 -36.19 13.28 7.61
N ALA A 154 -36.12 12.09 8.21
CA ALA A 154 -37.29 11.38 8.72
C ALA A 154 -38.00 12.16 9.85
N ASN A 155 -37.23 12.89 10.67
CA ASN A 155 -37.73 13.71 11.78
C ASN A 155 -38.08 15.16 11.38
N GLY A 156 -37.97 15.54 10.10
CA GLY A 156 -38.43 16.84 9.58
C GLY A 156 -37.57 18.07 9.94
N LEU A 157 -36.32 17.87 10.39
CA LEU A 157 -35.41 18.93 10.86
C LEU A 157 -34.31 19.33 9.87
N GLY A 158 -34.16 18.61 8.74
CA GLY A 158 -33.17 18.90 7.70
C GLY A 158 -33.66 19.87 6.61
N THR A 159 -32.73 20.57 5.93
CA THR A 159 -33.06 21.38 4.74
C THR A 159 -33.27 20.42 3.56
N PRO A 160 -34.49 20.26 3.03
CA PRO A 160 -34.81 19.09 2.23
C PRO A 160 -34.62 19.33 0.72
N SER A 161 -33.86 18.46 0.05
CA SER A 161 -33.88 18.32 -1.42
C SER A 161 -35.04 17.45 -1.92
N PHE A 162 -35.77 16.79 -1.01
CA PHE A 162 -36.93 15.95 -1.32
C PHE A 162 -37.95 16.11 -0.20
N ILE A 163 -38.98 16.96 -0.37
CA ILE A 163 -40.15 16.93 0.53
C ILE A 163 -41.26 16.19 -0.21
N SER A 164 -41.42 14.90 0.14
CA SER A 164 -42.78 14.37 0.32
C SER A 164 -43.36 15.06 1.55
N PRO A 165 -44.60 15.56 1.49
CA PRO A 165 -45.14 16.46 2.49
C PRO A 165 -45.08 15.88 3.91
N SER A 166 -44.29 16.50 4.79
CA SER A 166 -44.28 16.18 6.22
C SER A 166 -45.56 16.71 6.86
N SER A 167 -46.14 15.90 7.74
CA SER A 167 -47.45 16.11 8.35
C SER A 167 -47.44 17.19 9.44
N SER A 168 -47.04 18.42 9.12
CA SER A 168 -47.34 19.55 10.00
C SER A 168 -48.85 19.76 9.99
N LYS A 169 -49.55 19.33 11.05
CA LYS A 169 -51.01 19.45 11.21
C LYS A 169 -51.51 20.89 11.42
N VAL A 170 -50.66 21.90 11.27
CA VAL A 170 -50.99 23.30 11.55
C VAL A 170 -51.16 24.05 10.22
N PRO A 171 -52.29 24.76 10.00
CA PRO A 171 -52.46 25.62 8.86
C PRO A 171 -51.36 26.69 8.82
N ALA A 172 -50.62 26.72 7.72
CA ALA A 172 -49.66 27.78 7.45
C ALA A 172 -50.36 29.13 7.35
N HIS A 173 -49.88 30.15 8.07
CA HIS A 173 -50.37 31.52 7.86
C HIS A 173 -49.88 32.02 6.49
N VAL A 174 -50.80 32.14 5.54
CA VAL A 174 -50.55 32.76 4.22
C VAL A 174 -50.88 34.25 4.33
N PRO A 175 -49.93 35.17 4.10
CA PRO A 175 -50.20 36.61 4.08
C PRO A 175 -51.29 36.96 3.07
N ASP A 176 -52.11 37.98 3.38
CA ASP A 176 -53.27 38.36 2.58
C ASP A 176 -52.92 38.61 1.10
N GLU A 177 -51.78 39.25 0.84
CA GLU A 177 -51.26 39.54 -0.49
C GLU A 177 -50.97 38.29 -1.34
N GLN A 178 -50.70 37.15 -0.71
CA GLN A 178 -50.37 35.89 -1.38
C GLN A 178 -51.53 34.89 -1.37
N LYS A 179 -52.64 35.17 -0.65
CA LYS A 179 -53.78 34.25 -0.54
C LYS A 179 -54.35 33.89 -1.90
N ASP A 180 -54.61 34.87 -2.75
CA ASP A 180 -55.20 34.64 -4.08
C ASP A 180 -54.29 33.78 -4.97
N TYR A 181 -52.98 34.01 -4.91
CA TYR A 181 -52.01 33.22 -5.65
C TYR A 181 -51.98 31.77 -5.17
N ILE A 182 -51.89 31.55 -3.86
CA ILE A 182 -51.86 30.20 -3.28
C ILE A 182 -53.19 29.47 -3.51
N ASN A 183 -54.33 30.16 -3.41
CA ASN A 183 -55.64 29.58 -3.72
C ASN A 183 -55.72 29.10 -5.18
N LYS A 184 -55.25 29.90 -6.14
CA LYS A 184 -55.17 29.48 -7.56
C LYS A 184 -54.27 28.26 -7.75
N VAL A 185 -53.16 28.17 -7.02
CA VAL A 185 -52.29 26.98 -7.05
C VAL A 185 -53.04 25.78 -6.49
N VAL A 186 -53.67 25.90 -5.32
CA VAL A 186 -54.46 24.83 -4.69
C VAL A 186 -55.57 24.34 -5.63
N GLU A 187 -56.30 25.21 -6.31
CA GLU A 187 -57.31 24.83 -7.30
C GLU A 187 -56.73 24.04 -8.49
N LYS A 188 -55.54 24.41 -8.97
CA LYS A 188 -54.84 23.63 -10.01
C LYS A 188 -54.46 22.24 -9.46
N VAL A 189 -54.01 22.15 -8.22
CA VAL A 189 -53.65 20.88 -7.56
C VAL A 189 -54.89 20.01 -7.30
N GLU A 190 -56.00 20.57 -6.84
CA GLU A 190 -57.26 19.82 -6.64
C GLU A 190 -57.79 19.24 -7.95
N ARG A 191 -57.70 20.02 -9.05
CA ARG A 191 -58.02 19.51 -10.39
C ARG A 191 -57.11 18.38 -10.82
N LEU A 192 -55.81 18.46 -10.53
CA LEU A 192 -54.90 17.33 -10.75
C LEU A 192 -55.34 16.15 -9.90
N PHE A 193 -55.50 16.34 -8.60
CA PHE A 193 -55.80 15.31 -7.59
C PHE A 193 -57.09 14.54 -7.88
N ASN A 194 -58.13 15.22 -8.36
CA ASN A 194 -59.42 14.60 -8.69
C ASN A 194 -59.54 14.17 -10.17
N GLY A 195 -58.68 14.67 -11.05
CA GLY A 195 -58.70 14.37 -12.49
C GLY A 195 -57.80 13.19 -12.89
N ASN A 196 -57.74 12.89 -14.19
CA ASN A 196 -56.87 11.81 -14.73
C ASN A 196 -55.44 12.27 -15.06
N GLY A 197 -55.10 13.53 -14.81
CA GLY A 197 -53.76 14.06 -15.06
C GLY A 197 -52.72 13.42 -14.14
N LYS A 198 -51.52 13.14 -14.67
CA LYS A 198 -50.41 12.54 -13.89
C LYS A 198 -49.50 13.59 -13.25
N THR A 199 -49.30 14.74 -13.92
CA THR A 199 -48.38 15.80 -13.49
C THR A 199 -48.96 17.19 -13.74
N LEU A 200 -48.49 18.17 -12.96
CA LEU A 200 -48.81 19.60 -13.07
C LEU A 200 -47.51 20.39 -12.89
N ASN A 201 -47.18 21.21 -13.89
CA ASN A 201 -46.09 22.18 -13.79
C ASN A 201 -46.68 23.54 -13.42
N LEU A 202 -46.19 24.14 -12.35
CA LEU A 202 -46.51 25.51 -11.97
C LEU A 202 -45.56 26.47 -12.67
N ASP A 203 -46.04 27.68 -12.95
CA ASP A 203 -45.19 28.74 -13.50
C ASP A 203 -44.08 29.12 -12.49
N PRO A 204 -42.90 29.58 -12.97
CA PRO A 204 -41.82 30.05 -12.09
C PRO A 204 -42.32 31.08 -11.08
N CYS A 205 -41.94 30.90 -9.81
CA CYS A 205 -42.40 31.74 -8.72
C CYS A 205 -41.24 32.19 -7.82
N THR A 206 -41.49 33.23 -7.03
CA THR A 206 -40.50 33.74 -6.06
C THR A 206 -40.17 32.67 -5.01
N GLY A 207 -39.00 32.77 -4.37
CA GLY A 207 -38.61 31.85 -3.30
C GLY A 207 -39.61 31.84 -2.13
N PHE A 208 -40.23 32.99 -1.84
CA PHE A 208 -41.26 33.11 -0.81
C PHE A 208 -42.55 32.36 -1.20
N GLN A 209 -43.06 32.56 -2.42
CA GLN A 209 -44.20 31.83 -2.95
C GLN A 209 -43.94 30.32 -2.98
N ARG A 210 -42.73 29.90 -3.37
CA ARG A 210 -42.34 28.49 -3.36
C ARG A 210 -42.45 27.90 -1.96
N LYS A 211 -41.90 28.57 -0.94
CA LYS A 211 -42.02 28.16 0.46
C LYS A 211 -43.48 28.03 0.88
N LEU A 212 -44.33 28.99 0.53
CA LEU A 212 -45.77 28.95 0.84
C LEU A 212 -46.49 27.80 0.13
N ILE A 213 -46.12 27.48 -1.12
CA ILE A 213 -46.67 26.34 -1.86
C ILE A 213 -46.31 25.03 -1.15
N TYR A 214 -45.02 24.80 -0.84
CA TYR A 214 -44.57 23.60 -0.13
C TYR A 214 -45.28 23.45 1.22
N GLN A 215 -45.36 24.53 2.00
CA GLN A 215 -46.00 24.52 3.31
C GLN A 215 -47.52 24.29 3.20
N THR A 216 -48.19 24.84 2.19
CA THR A 216 -49.64 24.71 2.01
C THR A 216 -50.02 23.32 1.52
N LEU A 217 -49.29 22.79 0.53
CA LEU A 217 -49.53 21.45 0.02
C LEU A 217 -49.23 20.39 1.06
N SER A 218 -48.31 20.63 1.99
CA SER A 218 -47.95 19.62 2.99
C SER A 218 -49.05 19.27 3.98
N TRP A 219 -49.87 20.24 4.37
CA TRP A 219 -50.99 19.98 5.26
C TRP A 219 -52.29 19.67 4.51
N LYS A 220 -52.53 20.28 3.33
CA LYS A 220 -53.74 20.01 2.52
C LYS A 220 -53.71 18.64 1.83
N PHE A 221 -52.54 18.20 1.37
CA PHE A 221 -52.36 16.95 0.64
C PHE A 221 -51.22 16.13 1.27
N PRO A 222 -51.43 15.56 2.47
CA PRO A 222 -50.39 14.84 3.19
C PRO A 222 -49.97 13.53 2.49
N LYS A 223 -50.77 13.04 1.55
CA LYS A 223 -50.54 11.81 0.77
C LYS A 223 -51.04 11.98 -0.67
N GLY A 224 -50.52 11.16 -1.58
CA GLY A 224 -50.98 11.09 -2.96
C GLY A 224 -50.31 12.06 -3.93
N LEU A 225 -49.47 12.98 -3.44
CA LEU A 225 -48.74 13.96 -4.25
C LEU A 225 -47.25 13.98 -3.91
N HIS A 226 -46.43 14.14 -4.93
CA HIS A 226 -45.01 14.45 -4.83
C HIS A 226 -44.75 15.83 -5.43
N VAL A 227 -43.94 16.66 -4.74
CA VAL A 227 -43.68 18.05 -5.11
C VAL A 227 -42.16 18.27 -5.20
N GLU A 228 -41.67 18.63 -6.37
CA GLU A 228 -40.25 18.89 -6.61
C GLU A 228 -40.04 20.22 -7.35
N THR A 229 -38.88 20.83 -7.14
CA THR A 229 -38.48 22.05 -7.84
C THR A 229 -37.50 21.65 -8.95
N LEU A 230 -37.87 21.92 -10.19
CA LEU A 230 -37.07 21.65 -11.37
C LEU A 230 -36.53 22.96 -11.95
N GLU A 231 -35.50 22.86 -12.78
CA GLU A 231 -34.86 23.99 -13.44
C GLU A 231 -34.94 23.80 -14.96
N THR A 232 -35.39 24.82 -15.68
CA THR A 232 -35.45 24.80 -17.15
C THR A 232 -34.06 25.00 -17.75
N GLU A 233 -33.91 24.77 -19.06
CA GLU A 233 -32.67 25.10 -19.79
C GLU A 233 -32.25 26.57 -19.64
N LYS A 234 -33.23 27.47 -19.40
CA LYS A 234 -33.01 28.90 -19.13
C LYS A 234 -32.65 29.21 -17.68
N LYS A 235 -32.41 28.20 -16.84
CA LYS A 235 -32.16 28.32 -15.39
C LYS A 235 -33.33 28.92 -14.59
N GLU A 236 -34.55 28.81 -15.11
CA GLU A 236 -35.74 29.24 -14.40
C GLU A 236 -36.28 28.09 -13.55
N ARG A 237 -36.46 28.35 -12.24
CA ARG A 237 -36.95 27.33 -11.31
C ARG A 237 -38.47 27.31 -11.28
N TYR A 238 -39.05 26.14 -11.50
CA TYR A 238 -40.48 25.91 -11.45
C TYR A 238 -40.81 24.69 -10.59
N ILE A 239 -42.06 24.56 -10.15
CA ILE A 239 -42.49 23.45 -9.29
C ILE A 239 -43.26 22.44 -10.15
N GLN A 240 -42.87 21.18 -10.09
CA GLN A 240 -43.64 20.07 -10.64
C GLN A 240 -44.32 19.31 -9.51
N ILE A 241 -45.61 19.03 -9.70
CA ILE A 241 -46.44 18.26 -8.80
C ILE A 241 -46.88 17.01 -9.56
N SER A 242 -46.59 15.83 -9.02
CA SER A 242 -46.97 14.55 -9.62
C SER A 242 -47.88 13.77 -8.69
N LYS A 243 -48.88 13.10 -9.26
CA LYS A 243 -49.64 12.09 -8.53
C LYS A 243 -48.75 10.89 -8.29
N VAL A 244 -48.65 10.51 -7.02
CA VAL A 244 -47.84 9.38 -6.59
C VAL A 244 -48.69 8.58 -5.63
N ASP A 245 -49.08 7.37 -6.03
CA ASP A 245 -49.71 6.42 -5.12
C ASP A 245 -48.68 5.89 -4.09
N GLU A 246 -49.16 5.19 -3.06
CA GLU A 246 -48.29 4.69 -1.99
C GLU A 246 -47.28 3.64 -2.47
N GLU A 247 -47.58 2.90 -3.55
CA GLU A 247 -46.63 1.92 -4.11
C GLU A 247 -45.49 2.62 -4.86
N GLU A 248 -45.82 3.56 -5.74
CA GLU A 248 -44.87 4.39 -6.48
C GLU A 248 -44.03 5.24 -5.52
N ARG A 249 -44.62 5.73 -4.42
CA ARG A 249 -43.87 6.42 -3.36
C ARG A 249 -42.81 5.52 -2.75
N LYS A 250 -43.20 4.32 -2.29
CA LYS A 250 -42.28 3.34 -1.71
C LYS A 250 -41.20 2.96 -2.72
N ARG A 251 -41.56 2.76 -3.99
CA ARG A 251 -40.62 2.46 -5.08
C ARG A 251 -39.57 3.57 -5.24
N ARG A 252 -39.98 4.84 -5.23
CA ARG A 252 -39.05 5.99 -5.32
C ARG A 252 -38.15 6.13 -4.10
N GLU A 253 -38.70 5.94 -2.90
CA GLU A 253 -37.94 5.96 -1.64
C GLU A 253 -36.87 4.85 -1.64
N GLN A 254 -37.25 3.64 -2.08
CA GLN A 254 -36.33 2.51 -2.25
C GLN A 254 -35.24 2.79 -3.28
N GLN A 255 -35.59 3.34 -4.46
CA GLN A 255 -34.60 3.70 -5.48
C GLN A 255 -33.63 4.78 -5.01
N LYS A 256 -34.10 5.73 -4.21
CA LYS A 256 -33.24 6.75 -3.61
C LYS A 256 -32.26 6.13 -2.62
N LEU A 257 -32.74 5.20 -1.79
CA LEU A 257 -31.92 4.46 -0.84
C LEU A 257 -30.85 3.64 -1.56
N GLU A 258 -31.22 2.93 -2.61
CA GLU A 258 -30.30 2.17 -3.46
C GLU A 258 -29.24 3.07 -4.10
N LYS A 259 -29.65 4.22 -4.63
CA LYS A 259 -28.72 5.20 -5.21
C LYS A 259 -27.74 5.77 -4.17
N GLU A 260 -28.22 6.14 -3.00
CA GLU A 260 -27.36 6.65 -1.90
C GLU A 260 -26.38 5.57 -1.42
N GLN A 261 -26.84 4.33 -1.28
CA GLN A 261 -25.98 3.20 -0.94
C GLN A 261 -24.94 2.93 -2.04
N GLU A 262 -25.31 3.09 -3.30
CA GLU A 262 -24.40 2.95 -4.42
C GLU A 262 -23.33 4.05 -4.43
N GLU A 263 -23.72 5.31 -4.20
CA GLU A 263 -22.78 6.45 -4.07
C GLU A 263 -21.77 6.21 -2.95
N LEU A 264 -22.22 5.68 -1.82
CA LEU A 264 -21.36 5.31 -0.69
C LEU A 264 -20.39 4.19 -1.06
N ASN A 265 -20.88 3.13 -1.71
CA ASN A 265 -20.02 2.03 -2.18
C ASN A 265 -19.02 2.49 -3.26
N ASN A 266 -19.38 3.46 -4.07
CA ASN A 266 -18.48 4.09 -5.05
C ASN A 266 -17.41 4.95 -4.36
N ALA A 267 -17.73 5.57 -3.21
CA ALA A 267 -16.78 6.33 -2.41
C ALA A 267 -15.72 5.42 -1.76
N VAL A 268 -16.15 4.32 -1.14
CA VAL A 268 -15.24 3.29 -0.59
C VAL A 268 -14.34 2.71 -1.68
N GLY A 269 -14.89 2.56 -2.89
CA GLY A 269 -14.11 2.31 -4.10
C GLY A 269 -13.13 1.15 -3.99
N PHE A 270 -11.84 1.41 -4.18
CA PHE A 270 -10.82 0.38 -4.26
C PHE A 270 -10.63 -0.43 -2.97
N SER A 271 -10.89 0.14 -1.78
CA SER A 271 -10.79 -0.58 -0.50
C SER A 271 -11.65 -1.85 -0.46
N ARG A 272 -12.73 -1.89 -1.27
CA ARG A 272 -13.57 -3.09 -1.45
C ARG A 272 -12.82 -4.29 -2.03
N VAL A 273 -11.79 -4.07 -2.85
CA VAL A 273 -10.91 -5.13 -3.38
C VAL A 273 -10.00 -5.63 -2.27
N ILE A 274 -9.40 -4.73 -1.49
CA ILE A 274 -8.55 -5.08 -0.34
C ILE A 274 -9.34 -5.90 0.70
N HIS A 275 -10.58 -5.50 1.00
CA HIS A 275 -11.46 -6.28 1.87
C HIS A 275 -11.78 -7.67 1.32
N ALA A 276 -11.91 -7.82 -0.01
CA ALA A 276 -12.13 -9.14 -0.62
C ALA A 276 -10.88 -10.01 -0.53
N ILE A 277 -9.69 -9.45 -0.74
CA ILE A 277 -8.40 -10.13 -0.55
C ILE A 277 -8.27 -10.61 0.91
N SER A 278 -8.46 -9.71 1.88
CA SER A 278 -8.41 -10.01 3.32
C SER A 278 -9.39 -11.12 3.71
N LYS A 279 -10.68 -10.99 3.33
CA LYS A 279 -11.72 -11.98 3.63
C LYS A 279 -11.47 -13.34 2.98
N SER A 280 -10.75 -13.39 1.86
CA SER A 280 -10.43 -14.65 1.19
C SER A 280 -9.52 -15.56 2.03
N GLY A 281 -8.71 -14.96 2.92
CA GLY A 281 -7.68 -15.66 3.70
C GLY A 281 -6.64 -16.40 2.87
N LYS A 282 -6.60 -16.19 1.55
CA LYS A 282 -5.67 -16.86 0.63
C LYS A 282 -4.24 -16.36 0.82
N LEU A 283 -3.27 -17.15 0.37
CA LEU A 283 -1.88 -16.71 0.34
C LEU A 283 -1.74 -15.51 -0.60
N VAL A 284 -1.12 -14.44 -0.10
CA VAL A 284 -0.73 -13.25 -0.85
C VAL A 284 0.78 -13.23 -0.99
N VAL A 285 1.26 -13.29 -2.23
CA VAL A 285 2.66 -13.33 -2.58
C VAL A 285 3.10 -11.94 -3.07
N GLY A 286 4.25 -11.48 -2.64
CA GLY A 286 4.88 -10.26 -3.17
C GLY A 286 6.38 -10.44 -3.32
N HIS A 287 7.06 -9.40 -3.80
CA HIS A 287 8.52 -9.40 -3.93
C HIS A 287 9.08 -8.16 -3.24
N ASN A 288 9.87 -8.34 -2.17
CA ASN A 288 10.35 -7.21 -1.35
C ASN A 288 9.19 -6.32 -0.83
N MET A 289 8.13 -6.97 -0.36
CA MET A 289 6.79 -6.36 -0.32
C MET A 289 6.47 -5.55 0.95
N LEU A 290 7.49 -5.15 1.72
CA LEU A 290 7.28 -4.43 2.97
C LEU A 290 6.58 -3.09 2.74
N LEU A 291 7.02 -2.33 1.74
CA LEU A 291 6.38 -1.06 1.39
C LEU A 291 4.98 -1.26 0.83
N ASP A 292 4.76 -2.28 -0.01
CA ASP A 292 3.43 -2.61 -0.54
C ASP A 292 2.42 -2.90 0.57
N VAL A 293 2.81 -3.70 1.57
CA VAL A 293 1.98 -4.01 2.73
C VAL A 293 1.71 -2.74 3.55
N MET A 294 2.74 -1.95 3.82
CA MET A 294 2.60 -0.68 4.57
C MET A 294 1.65 0.29 3.87
N HIS A 295 1.85 0.56 2.58
CA HIS A 295 0.99 1.45 1.80
C HIS A 295 -0.45 0.94 1.67
N THR A 296 -0.62 -0.36 1.49
CA THR A 296 -1.95 -0.99 1.37
C THR A 296 -2.76 -0.80 2.66
N ILE A 297 -2.13 -1.05 3.82
CA ILE A 297 -2.77 -0.83 5.11
C ILE A 297 -3.04 0.66 5.31
N HIS A 298 -2.03 1.51 5.10
CA HIS A 298 -2.10 2.95 5.33
C HIS A 298 -3.25 3.63 4.59
N GLN A 299 -3.44 3.27 3.31
CA GLN A 299 -4.41 3.93 2.43
C GLN A 299 -5.81 3.33 2.50
N PHE A 300 -5.93 2.01 2.65
CA PHE A 300 -7.22 1.33 2.45
C PHE A 300 -7.78 0.66 3.70
N TYR A 301 -7.03 0.64 4.80
CA TYR A 301 -7.47 0.05 6.05
C TYR A 301 -7.45 1.07 7.18
N CYS A 302 -6.27 1.50 7.63
CA CYS A 302 -6.13 2.52 8.66
C CYS A 302 -4.75 3.20 8.58
N PRO A 303 -4.59 4.41 9.14
CA PRO A 303 -3.26 4.97 9.37
C PRO A 303 -2.34 3.96 10.09
N LEU A 304 -1.05 3.93 9.72
CA LEU A 304 -0.14 2.96 10.32
C LEU A 304 0.01 3.24 11.83
N PRO A 305 -0.05 2.21 12.70
CA PRO A 305 0.13 2.36 14.14
C PRO A 305 1.49 2.98 14.51
N GLU A 306 1.62 3.54 15.72
CA GLU A 306 2.92 4.06 16.17
C GLU A 306 3.91 2.93 16.48
N ASP A 307 3.44 1.84 17.09
CA ASP A 307 4.26 0.71 17.49
C ASP A 307 4.28 -0.38 16.42
N LEU A 308 5.46 -0.99 16.18
CA LEU A 308 5.60 -2.09 15.22
C LEU A 308 4.69 -3.29 15.56
N GLN A 309 4.48 -3.57 16.84
CA GLN A 309 3.67 -4.72 17.25
C GLN A 309 2.21 -4.56 16.80
N ASP A 310 1.64 -3.37 16.97
CA ASP A 310 0.29 -3.07 16.50
C ASP A 310 0.23 -3.15 14.97
N PHE A 311 1.28 -2.71 14.27
CA PHE A 311 1.38 -2.89 12.82
C PHE A 311 1.35 -4.37 12.41
N LYS A 312 2.07 -5.25 13.12
CA LYS A 312 2.04 -6.69 12.85
C LYS A 312 0.64 -7.28 13.02
N GLU A 313 -0.08 -6.88 14.06
CA GLU A 313 -1.47 -7.31 14.30
C GLU A 313 -2.42 -6.84 13.20
N VAL A 314 -2.30 -5.58 12.78
CA VAL A 314 -3.07 -5.03 11.66
C VAL A 314 -2.72 -5.74 10.35
N ALA A 315 -1.44 -5.99 10.09
CA ALA A 315 -0.99 -6.71 8.91
C ALA A 315 -1.57 -8.13 8.85
N MET A 316 -1.68 -8.83 9.98
CA MET A 316 -2.35 -10.14 10.05
C MET A 316 -3.86 -10.07 9.82
N CYS A 317 -4.51 -8.97 10.20
CA CYS A 317 -5.93 -8.75 9.91
C CYS A 317 -6.18 -8.54 8.41
N VAL A 318 -5.32 -7.77 7.75
CA VAL A 318 -5.46 -7.47 6.31
C VAL A 318 -4.95 -8.62 5.45
N PHE A 319 -3.82 -9.21 5.79
CA PHE A 319 -3.18 -10.30 5.05
C PHE A 319 -2.81 -11.46 5.98
N PRO A 320 -3.71 -12.42 6.20
CA PRO A 320 -3.46 -13.53 7.13
C PRO A 320 -2.29 -14.45 6.73
N ARG A 321 -1.95 -14.47 5.44
CA ARG A 321 -0.88 -15.29 4.87
C ARG A 321 -0.13 -14.50 3.79
N LEU A 322 1.05 -14.02 4.14
CA LEU A 322 2.00 -13.34 3.26
C LEU A 322 3.17 -14.26 2.89
N LEU A 323 3.74 -14.11 1.70
CA LEU A 323 5.02 -14.70 1.33
C LEU A 323 5.81 -13.74 0.45
N ASP A 324 7.02 -13.42 0.89
CA ASP A 324 7.95 -12.58 0.13
C ASP A 324 8.92 -13.44 -0.69
N THR A 325 8.82 -13.36 -2.02
CA THR A 325 9.66 -14.16 -2.93
C THR A 325 11.13 -13.77 -2.87
N LYS A 326 11.46 -12.51 -2.53
CA LYS A 326 12.85 -12.08 -2.37
C LYS A 326 13.46 -12.76 -1.15
N LEU A 327 12.70 -12.85 -0.06
CA LEU A 327 13.12 -13.60 1.13
C LEU A 327 13.25 -15.09 0.84
N MET A 328 12.25 -15.68 0.17
CA MET A 328 12.26 -17.10 -0.22
C MET A 328 13.52 -17.43 -1.03
N ALA A 329 13.82 -16.65 -2.07
CA ALA A 329 15.00 -16.81 -2.92
C ALA A 329 16.33 -16.62 -2.15
N SER A 330 16.32 -15.78 -1.10
CA SER A 330 17.51 -15.52 -0.27
C SER A 330 17.71 -16.52 0.87
N THR A 331 16.84 -17.52 0.98
CA THR A 331 16.84 -18.54 2.05
C THR A 331 17.19 -19.90 1.49
N GLN A 332 17.77 -20.78 2.31
CA GLN A 332 18.03 -22.17 1.90
C GLN A 332 16.73 -22.90 1.53
N PRO A 333 16.71 -23.75 0.50
CA PRO A 333 17.85 -24.17 -0.33
C PRO A 333 18.20 -23.23 -1.50
N PHE A 334 17.43 -22.16 -1.71
CA PHE A 334 17.55 -21.29 -2.89
C PHE A 334 18.76 -20.37 -2.86
N LYS A 335 19.24 -20.01 -1.66
CA LYS A 335 20.41 -19.12 -1.49
C LYS A 335 21.66 -19.60 -2.23
N GLU A 336 21.82 -20.90 -2.43
CA GLU A 336 22.96 -21.49 -3.17
C GLU A 336 22.71 -21.58 -4.68
N LEU A 337 21.45 -21.51 -5.09
CA LEU A 337 21.00 -21.69 -6.48
C LEU A 337 20.73 -20.35 -7.18
N ILE A 338 20.41 -19.31 -6.42
CA ILE A 338 19.98 -18.00 -6.90
C ILE A 338 20.96 -16.94 -6.40
N ASN A 339 21.72 -16.37 -7.32
CA ASN A 339 22.80 -15.44 -6.99
C ASN A 339 22.32 -13.97 -6.94
N ASN A 340 21.26 -13.65 -7.68
CA ASN A 340 20.66 -12.33 -7.70
C ASN A 340 19.15 -12.44 -7.49
N THR A 341 18.63 -11.68 -6.53
CA THR A 341 17.23 -11.71 -6.12
C THR A 341 16.47 -10.46 -6.51
N SER A 342 16.94 -9.66 -7.50
CA SER A 342 16.07 -8.70 -8.17
C SER A 342 14.99 -9.45 -8.94
N LEU A 343 13.78 -8.89 -9.05
CA LEU A 343 12.65 -9.60 -9.65
C LEU A 343 12.94 -10.09 -11.08
N ALA A 344 13.49 -9.21 -11.92
CA ALA A 344 13.85 -9.54 -13.31
C ALA A 344 14.87 -10.69 -13.42
N GLU A 345 15.94 -10.66 -12.61
CA GLU A 345 16.97 -11.70 -12.66
C GLU A 345 16.50 -12.99 -11.95
N LEU A 346 15.65 -12.86 -10.94
CA LEU A 346 14.99 -14.00 -10.29
C LEU A 346 14.08 -14.73 -11.26
N GLU A 347 13.30 -14.01 -12.07
CA GLU A 347 12.44 -14.55 -13.12
C GLU A 347 13.21 -15.42 -14.10
N LYS A 348 14.34 -14.88 -14.58
CA LYS A 348 15.24 -15.57 -15.50
C LYS A 348 15.86 -16.81 -14.87
N GLN A 349 16.48 -16.71 -13.70
CA GLN A 349 17.08 -17.85 -13.00
C GLN A 349 16.03 -18.93 -12.64
N ALA A 350 14.80 -18.52 -12.28
CA ALA A 350 13.71 -19.45 -11.96
C ALA A 350 13.17 -20.23 -13.17
N LYS A 351 13.64 -19.94 -14.39
CA LYS A 351 13.37 -20.74 -15.60
C LYS A 351 14.50 -21.72 -15.94
N GLU A 352 15.67 -21.56 -15.34
CA GLU A 352 16.87 -22.35 -15.60
C GLU A 352 16.98 -23.55 -14.65
N THR A 353 17.80 -24.56 -15.01
CA THR A 353 18.01 -25.74 -14.16
C THR A 353 18.68 -25.30 -12.83
N PRO A 354 18.22 -25.77 -11.65
CA PRO A 354 17.33 -26.93 -11.42
C PRO A 354 15.83 -26.61 -11.33
N PHE A 355 15.43 -25.38 -11.63
CA PHE A 355 14.04 -24.97 -11.67
C PHE A 355 13.37 -25.40 -12.99
N LYS A 356 12.04 -25.33 -13.02
CA LYS A 356 11.25 -25.61 -14.23
C LYS A 356 10.19 -24.53 -14.38
N PRO A 357 10.09 -23.87 -15.54
CA PRO A 357 9.08 -22.85 -15.76
C PRO A 357 7.69 -23.47 -15.62
N PRO A 358 6.78 -22.88 -14.82
CA PRO A 358 5.44 -23.38 -14.68
C PRO A 358 4.67 -23.22 -15.99
N GLN A 359 3.82 -24.20 -16.30
CA GLN A 359 2.87 -24.07 -17.40
C GLN A 359 1.76 -23.12 -16.97
N VAL A 360 1.56 -22.03 -17.73
CA VAL A 360 0.60 -20.97 -17.42
C VAL A 360 -0.22 -20.61 -18.64
N GLU A 361 -1.48 -20.25 -18.42
CA GLU A 361 -2.42 -19.75 -19.43
C GLU A 361 -3.18 -18.56 -18.84
N THR A 362 -3.25 -17.45 -19.57
CA THR A 362 -4.12 -16.35 -19.18
C THR A 362 -5.57 -16.71 -19.48
N ALA A 363 -6.49 -16.42 -18.54
CA ALA A 363 -7.90 -16.72 -18.71
C ALA A 363 -8.49 -16.02 -19.97
N GLU A 364 -9.48 -16.67 -20.60
CA GLU A 364 -10.16 -16.10 -21.77
C GLU A 364 -10.74 -14.71 -21.46
N GLY A 365 -10.53 -13.76 -22.38
CA GLY A 365 -10.96 -12.36 -22.22
C GLY A 365 -10.06 -11.48 -21.35
N PHE A 366 -8.94 -12.01 -20.83
CA PHE A 366 -7.93 -11.22 -20.13
C PHE A 366 -6.74 -10.89 -21.05
N PRO A 367 -6.13 -9.70 -20.91
CA PRO A 367 -4.87 -9.40 -21.58
C PRO A 367 -3.79 -10.37 -21.09
N SER A 368 -3.15 -11.08 -22.02
CA SER A 368 -2.01 -11.95 -21.73
C SER A 368 -0.72 -11.13 -21.77
N TYR A 369 0.16 -11.37 -20.80
CA TYR A 369 1.53 -10.88 -20.86
C TYR A 369 2.40 -11.85 -21.66
N ASP A 370 3.26 -11.31 -22.52
CA ASP A 370 4.33 -12.07 -23.15
C ASP A 370 5.62 -11.85 -22.35
N THR A 371 6.10 -12.86 -21.64
CA THR A 371 7.36 -12.78 -20.87
C THR A 371 8.60 -12.59 -21.74
N ALA A 372 8.49 -12.69 -23.07
CA ALA A 372 9.56 -12.34 -24.00
C ALA A 372 9.68 -10.83 -24.24
N GLN A 373 8.62 -10.06 -23.94
CA GLN A 373 8.63 -8.60 -23.97
C GLN A 373 8.61 -8.11 -22.51
N GLU A 374 9.76 -7.67 -22.00
CA GLU A 374 9.83 -7.13 -20.64
C GLU A 374 8.92 -5.91 -20.51
N GLN A 375 7.87 -6.05 -19.69
CA GLN A 375 6.96 -4.97 -19.28
C GLN A 375 7.12 -4.72 -17.77
N LEU A 376 8.37 -4.80 -17.29
CA LEU A 376 8.70 -4.52 -15.89
C LEU A 376 8.25 -3.11 -15.52
N HIS A 377 7.89 -2.90 -14.25
CA HIS A 377 7.44 -1.60 -13.73
C HIS A 377 6.03 -1.18 -14.20
N GLU A 378 5.22 -2.20 -14.48
CA GLU A 378 3.77 -2.15 -14.42
C GLU A 378 3.32 -3.14 -13.33
N ALA A 379 2.62 -2.67 -12.30
CA ALA A 379 2.34 -3.48 -11.11
C ALA A 379 1.68 -4.84 -11.40
N GLY A 380 0.76 -4.90 -12.38
CA GLY A 380 0.07 -6.13 -12.77
C GLY A 380 1.00 -7.17 -13.42
N TYR A 381 1.99 -6.70 -14.19
CA TYR A 381 3.04 -7.54 -14.76
C TYR A 381 4.00 -8.03 -13.68
N ASP A 382 4.45 -7.14 -12.80
CA ASP A 382 5.39 -7.48 -11.71
C ASP A 382 4.74 -8.45 -10.70
N ALA A 383 3.44 -8.29 -10.41
CA ALA A 383 2.66 -9.27 -9.66
C ALA A 383 2.56 -10.63 -10.36
N TYR A 384 2.34 -10.64 -11.69
CA TYR A 384 2.30 -11.87 -12.47
C TYR A 384 3.64 -12.61 -12.44
N ILE A 385 4.75 -11.92 -12.71
CA ILE A 385 6.10 -12.48 -12.64
C ILE A 385 6.44 -12.99 -11.24
N THR A 386 6.11 -12.20 -10.21
CA THR A 386 6.27 -12.60 -8.80
C THR A 386 5.59 -13.93 -8.50
N GLY A 387 4.36 -14.12 -9.00
CA GLY A 387 3.64 -15.37 -8.86
C GLY A 387 4.32 -16.54 -9.59
N LEU A 388 4.88 -16.32 -10.79
CA LEU A 388 5.64 -17.35 -11.51
C LEU A 388 6.91 -17.78 -10.74
N CYS A 389 7.66 -16.81 -10.21
CA CYS A 389 8.85 -17.05 -9.38
C CYS A 389 8.48 -17.92 -8.16
N PHE A 390 7.41 -17.56 -7.46
CA PHE A 390 6.90 -18.36 -6.34
C PHE A 390 6.57 -19.80 -6.75
N VAL A 391 5.80 -19.99 -7.82
CA VAL A 391 5.40 -21.34 -8.27
C VAL A 391 6.62 -22.17 -8.66
N SER A 392 7.59 -21.58 -9.36
CA SER A 392 8.81 -22.28 -9.77
C SER A 392 9.64 -22.74 -8.55
N MET A 393 9.86 -21.84 -7.60
CA MET A 393 10.57 -22.16 -6.36
C MET A 393 9.80 -23.19 -5.50
N ALA A 394 8.49 -23.03 -5.34
CA ALA A 394 7.65 -23.97 -4.60
C ALA A 394 7.68 -25.37 -5.21
N ASN A 395 7.58 -25.49 -6.54
CA ASN A 395 7.68 -26.79 -7.22
C ASN A 395 9.07 -27.42 -7.08
N HIS A 396 10.13 -26.61 -7.05
CA HIS A 396 11.47 -27.11 -6.79
C HIS A 396 11.59 -27.73 -5.39
N LEU A 397 10.90 -27.20 -4.37
CA LEU A 397 10.84 -27.84 -3.04
C LEU A 397 10.26 -29.26 -3.09
N GLY A 398 9.34 -29.51 -4.01
CA GLY A 398 8.76 -30.83 -4.22
C GLY A 398 9.75 -31.89 -4.72
N SER A 399 10.88 -31.46 -5.29
CA SER A 399 11.95 -32.36 -5.74
C SER A 399 12.70 -33.04 -4.59
N PHE A 400 12.69 -32.45 -3.39
CA PHE A 400 13.31 -33.02 -2.18
C PHE A 400 12.43 -34.09 -1.51
N LEU A 401 11.18 -34.27 -1.95
CA LEU A 401 10.30 -35.31 -1.43
C LEU A 401 10.63 -36.69 -2.03
N MET A 402 10.27 -37.75 -1.30
CA MET A 402 10.37 -39.12 -1.78
C MET A 402 8.98 -39.80 -1.72
N PRO A 403 8.30 -40.06 -2.87
CA PRO A 403 8.72 -39.71 -4.23
C PRO A 403 8.65 -38.19 -4.52
N PRO A 404 9.43 -37.67 -5.48
CA PRO A 404 9.36 -36.27 -5.89
C PRO A 404 7.98 -35.87 -6.39
N ILE A 405 7.53 -34.67 -6.02
CA ILE A 405 6.24 -34.10 -6.46
C ILE A 405 6.53 -32.88 -7.35
N SER A 406 5.97 -32.86 -8.55
CA SER A 406 6.20 -31.78 -9.53
C SER A 406 5.39 -30.52 -9.28
N HIS A 407 4.24 -30.65 -8.61
CA HIS A 407 3.35 -29.54 -8.28
C HIS A 407 3.20 -29.43 -6.77
N ILE A 408 3.62 -28.29 -6.21
CA ILE A 408 3.45 -28.00 -4.79
C ILE A 408 2.31 -27.00 -4.63
N SER A 409 1.29 -27.40 -3.87
CA SER A 409 0.18 -26.52 -3.52
C SER A 409 0.68 -25.33 -2.70
N PRO A 410 0.14 -24.11 -2.90
CA PRO A 410 0.41 -22.96 -2.04
C PRO A 410 0.01 -23.16 -0.57
N ARG A 411 -0.77 -24.21 -0.27
CA ARG A 411 -1.16 -24.62 1.09
C ARG A 411 -0.25 -25.72 1.66
N SER A 412 0.82 -26.08 0.97
CA SER A 412 1.75 -27.13 1.39
C SER A 412 2.55 -26.73 2.63
N LYS A 413 2.84 -27.70 3.50
CA LYS A 413 3.75 -27.51 4.63
C LYS A 413 5.19 -27.17 4.22
N LEU A 414 5.56 -27.46 2.96
CA LEU A 414 6.88 -27.09 2.43
C LEU A 414 7.06 -25.57 2.28
N VAL A 415 5.97 -24.83 2.06
CA VAL A 415 6.03 -23.36 1.90
C VAL A 415 5.75 -22.61 3.21
N GLU A 416 5.19 -23.28 4.21
CA GLU A 416 4.81 -22.71 5.50
C GLU A 416 5.95 -21.98 6.24
N PRO A 417 7.22 -22.45 6.22
CA PRO A 417 8.33 -21.72 6.83
C PRO A 417 8.53 -20.30 6.29
N PHE A 418 8.10 -20.01 5.05
CA PHE A 418 8.23 -18.70 4.43
C PHE A 418 7.05 -17.77 4.72
N PHE A 419 5.98 -18.27 5.36
CA PHE A 419 4.81 -17.45 5.63
C PHE A 419 5.11 -16.34 6.65
N ASN A 420 4.47 -15.20 6.40
CA ASN A 420 4.37 -14.05 7.29
C ASN A 420 5.75 -13.50 7.72
N LYS A 421 6.72 -13.58 6.81
CA LYS A 421 8.06 -13.00 6.95
C LYS A 421 8.30 -12.08 5.75
N LEU A 422 8.49 -10.80 6.02
CA LEU A 422 8.73 -9.78 5.00
C LEU A 422 10.23 -9.49 4.90
N PHE A 423 10.76 -9.36 3.69
CA PHE A 423 12.18 -9.12 3.49
C PHE A 423 12.61 -7.77 4.09
N LEU A 424 13.72 -7.75 4.84
CA LEU A 424 14.31 -6.51 5.38
C LEU A 424 15.52 -6.09 4.57
N MET A 425 15.30 -5.14 3.65
CA MET A 425 16.35 -4.65 2.77
C MET A 425 17.54 -4.06 3.55
N ARG A 426 18.76 -4.48 3.20
CA ARG A 426 20.06 -3.95 3.66
C ARG A 426 20.36 -4.10 5.16
N ILE A 427 19.51 -4.76 5.96
CA ILE A 427 19.90 -5.16 7.32
C ILE A 427 20.89 -6.31 7.22
N ILE A 428 21.97 -6.23 8.01
CA ILE A 428 23.12 -7.15 7.90
C ILE A 428 22.77 -8.53 8.47
N ASP A 429 22.09 -8.54 9.60
CA ASP A 429 21.96 -9.69 10.50
C ASP A 429 20.51 -10.10 10.78
N ILE A 430 19.53 -9.32 10.32
CA ILE A 430 18.10 -9.63 10.41
C ILE A 430 17.51 -9.72 8.99
N PRO A 431 17.33 -10.94 8.44
CA PRO A 431 16.90 -11.11 7.05
C PRO A 431 15.42 -10.75 6.81
N TYR A 432 14.59 -10.76 7.85
CA TYR A 432 13.16 -10.56 7.72
C TYR A 432 12.51 -9.93 8.94
N LEU A 433 11.37 -9.28 8.71
CA LEU A 433 10.40 -8.88 9.72
C LEU A 433 9.43 -10.04 9.93
N ASN A 434 9.34 -10.58 11.15
CA ASN A 434 8.43 -11.67 11.48
C ASN A 434 7.08 -11.12 11.90
N ILE A 435 6.06 -11.26 11.06
CA ILE A 435 4.73 -10.68 11.31
C ILE A 435 3.96 -11.49 12.37
N THR A 436 4.15 -12.81 12.43
CA THR A 436 3.44 -13.70 13.36
C THR A 436 4.12 -13.90 14.71
N GLY A 437 5.33 -13.38 14.91
CA GLY A 437 6.10 -13.69 16.10
C GLY A 437 7.22 -12.69 16.38
N PRO A 438 8.08 -13.00 17.36
CA PRO A 438 9.20 -12.14 17.70
C PRO A 438 10.19 -12.08 16.53
N ASP A 439 10.83 -10.92 16.38
CA ASP A 439 11.92 -10.75 15.43
C ASP A 439 13.22 -11.35 15.96
N LEU A 440 14.09 -11.75 15.05
CA LEU A 440 15.41 -12.26 15.39
C LEU A 440 16.22 -11.20 16.15
N GLN A 441 16.90 -11.62 17.22
CA GLN A 441 17.77 -10.78 18.04
C GLN A 441 19.22 -11.20 17.81
N PRO A 442 19.92 -10.59 16.83
CA PRO A 442 21.30 -10.96 16.53
C PRO A 442 22.25 -10.54 17.64
N LYS A 443 23.30 -11.33 17.89
CA LYS A 443 24.35 -11.00 18.85
C LYS A 443 25.26 -9.91 18.28
N ARG A 444 25.02 -8.68 18.70
CA ARG A 444 25.79 -7.48 18.32
C ARG A 444 26.89 -7.14 19.32
N ASP A 445 27.47 -8.14 19.98
CA ASP A 445 28.51 -7.96 21.01
C ASP A 445 29.77 -7.28 20.46
N HIS A 446 30.00 -7.40 19.15
CA HIS A 446 31.10 -6.78 18.40
C HIS A 446 30.81 -5.36 17.91
N VAL A 447 29.62 -4.83 18.19
CA VAL A 447 29.17 -3.51 17.77
C VAL A 447 29.32 -2.52 18.92
N LEU A 448 29.93 -1.38 18.62
CA LEU A 448 30.17 -0.28 19.54
C LEU A 448 29.36 0.94 19.10
N TYR A 449 28.76 1.65 20.05
CA TYR A 449 28.20 2.98 19.83
C TYR A 449 29.24 4.03 20.18
N VAL A 450 29.55 4.91 19.24
CA VAL A 450 30.58 5.94 19.38
C VAL A 450 29.94 7.31 19.19
N THR A 451 30.14 8.20 20.15
CA THR A 451 29.79 9.63 20.02
C THR A 451 31.04 10.47 19.90
N PHE A 452 31.01 11.48 19.05
CA PHE A 452 32.17 12.29 18.68
C PHE A 452 31.74 13.71 18.23
N PRO A 453 32.68 14.65 18.05
CA PRO A 453 32.40 16.00 17.57
C PRO A 453 31.90 15.99 16.12
N LYS A 454 31.03 16.95 15.78
CA LYS A 454 30.34 17.04 14.49
C LYS A 454 31.28 17.12 13.27
N GLU A 455 32.51 17.55 13.48
CA GLU A 455 33.51 17.72 12.42
C GLU A 455 34.14 16.40 11.96
N TRP A 456 33.93 15.32 12.71
CA TRP A 456 34.52 14.01 12.42
C TRP A 456 33.93 13.40 11.15
N LYS A 457 34.79 12.71 10.42
CA LYS A 457 34.51 11.99 9.19
C LYS A 457 34.81 10.52 9.38
N THR A 458 34.40 9.72 8.40
CA THR A 458 34.62 8.27 8.41
C THR A 458 36.11 7.92 8.57
N SER A 459 37.01 8.73 8.00
CA SER A 459 38.47 8.57 8.16
C SER A 459 38.94 8.65 9.60
N ASP A 460 38.33 9.52 10.41
CA ASP A 460 38.70 9.70 11.82
C ASP A 460 38.29 8.47 12.64
N LEU A 461 37.15 7.85 12.31
CA LEU A 461 36.73 6.58 12.91
C LEU A 461 37.65 5.43 12.49
N TYR A 462 38.04 5.32 11.22
CA TYR A 462 39.03 4.32 10.79
C TYR A 462 40.38 4.52 11.48
N GLN A 463 40.81 5.77 11.68
CA GLN A 463 42.04 6.06 12.39
C GLN A 463 41.94 5.68 13.87
N LEU A 464 40.82 6.03 14.53
CA LEU A 464 40.56 5.71 15.94
C LEU A 464 40.62 4.21 16.20
N PHE A 465 40.02 3.40 15.31
CA PHE A 465 39.96 1.95 15.48
C PHE A 465 41.03 1.18 14.68
N SER A 466 42.04 1.86 14.13
CA SER A 466 43.08 1.23 13.29
C SER A 466 43.83 0.09 13.99
N ALA A 467 43.94 0.13 15.32
CA ALA A 467 44.56 -0.93 16.13
C ALA A 467 43.73 -2.22 16.20
N PHE A 468 42.45 -2.19 15.82
CA PHE A 468 41.50 -3.31 15.94
C PHE A 468 41.17 -3.97 14.60
N GLY A 469 41.98 -3.66 13.56
CA GLY A 469 41.80 -4.19 12.22
C GLY A 469 40.72 -3.45 11.43
N ASN A 470 40.14 -4.16 10.45
CA ASN A 470 39.09 -3.57 9.63
C ASN A 470 37.81 -3.36 10.44
N ILE A 471 37.13 -2.25 10.20
CA ILE A 471 35.87 -1.91 10.86
C ILE A 471 34.78 -1.67 9.82
N GLN A 472 33.53 -1.84 10.24
CA GLN A 472 32.38 -1.35 9.49
C GLN A 472 31.73 -0.20 10.26
N VAL A 473 31.63 0.97 9.62
CA VAL A 473 31.01 2.16 10.20
C VAL A 473 29.60 2.30 9.67
N SER A 474 28.63 2.43 10.57
CA SER A 474 27.24 2.74 10.27
C SER A 474 26.80 4.02 10.97
N TRP A 475 26.71 5.11 10.23
CA TRP A 475 26.36 6.43 10.74
C TRP A 475 24.93 6.48 11.26
N ILE A 476 24.74 7.12 12.42
CA ILE A 476 23.42 7.36 13.02
C ILE A 476 23.03 8.82 12.77
N ASP A 477 23.89 9.75 13.13
CA ASP A 477 23.77 11.19 12.88
C ASP A 477 25.15 11.85 12.73
N ASP A 478 25.22 13.18 12.72
CA ASP A 478 26.48 13.92 12.54
C ASP A 478 27.42 13.86 13.77
N THR A 479 26.97 13.29 14.89
CA THR A 479 27.73 13.19 16.14
C THR A 479 27.86 11.77 16.68
N SER A 480 27.29 10.77 15.99
CA SER A 480 27.30 9.39 16.46
C SER A 480 27.25 8.36 15.33
N ALA A 481 27.89 7.21 15.58
CA ALA A 481 27.90 6.08 14.68
C ALA A 481 28.03 4.75 15.43
N PHE A 482 27.52 3.69 14.82
CA PHE A 482 27.87 2.33 15.19
C PHE A 482 29.16 1.90 14.48
N VAL A 483 30.06 1.27 15.21
CA VAL A 483 31.31 0.71 14.70
C VAL A 483 31.32 -0.79 15.01
N SER A 484 31.29 -1.61 13.96
CA SER A 484 31.41 -3.07 14.09
C SER A 484 32.87 -3.48 13.95
N LEU A 485 33.40 -4.16 14.95
CA LEU A 485 34.76 -4.69 14.94
C LEU A 485 34.81 -6.06 14.25
N SER A 486 35.85 -6.31 13.47
CA SER A 486 36.10 -7.64 12.89
C SER A 486 36.54 -8.66 13.95
N GLN A 487 37.15 -8.20 15.04
CA GLN A 487 37.65 -9.03 16.14
C GLN A 487 36.81 -8.81 17.41
N THR A 488 35.95 -9.77 17.72
CA THR A 488 34.97 -9.68 18.82
C THR A 488 35.62 -9.64 20.21
N ASP A 489 36.83 -10.18 20.36
CA ASP A 489 37.61 -10.21 21.60
C ASP A 489 38.22 -8.84 21.97
N GLN A 490 38.31 -7.92 21.01
CA GLN A 490 38.92 -6.61 21.20
C GLN A 490 37.96 -5.52 21.69
N VAL A 491 36.66 -5.81 21.74
CA VAL A 491 35.59 -4.88 22.16
C VAL A 491 35.89 -4.24 23.51
N GLN A 492 36.31 -5.05 24.50
CA GLN A 492 36.58 -4.54 25.85
C GLN A 492 37.81 -3.62 25.89
N ILE A 493 38.79 -3.86 25.02
CA ILE A 493 39.99 -3.03 24.92
C ILE A 493 39.62 -1.68 24.29
N ALA A 494 38.85 -1.68 23.20
CA ALA A 494 38.33 -0.46 22.58
C ALA A 494 37.42 0.37 23.52
N MET A 495 36.63 -0.30 24.37
CA MET A 495 35.86 0.36 25.42
C MET A 495 36.74 1.03 26.48
N ASN A 496 37.86 0.41 26.82
CA ASN A 496 38.78 0.95 27.82
C ASN A 496 39.58 2.15 27.29
N THR A 497 39.85 2.23 25.98
CA THR A 497 40.55 3.38 25.39
C THR A 497 39.75 4.68 25.49
N SER A 498 38.41 4.61 25.43
CA SER A 498 37.59 5.83 25.57
C SER A 498 37.53 6.38 26.98
N ARG A 499 37.92 5.63 28.03
CA ARG A 499 37.89 6.12 29.42
C ARG A 499 38.81 7.31 29.66
N TYR A 500 39.82 7.48 28.81
CA TYR A 500 40.83 8.53 28.90
C TYR A 500 40.65 9.60 27.82
N ALA A 501 39.62 9.51 26.99
CA ALA A 501 39.35 10.44 25.91
C ALA A 501 38.32 11.50 26.36
N GLU A 502 38.58 12.76 26.05
CA GLU A 502 37.63 13.86 26.29
C GLU A 502 36.77 14.16 25.05
N SER A 503 37.28 13.86 23.85
CA SER A 503 36.64 14.24 22.59
C SER A 503 35.60 13.24 22.09
N TYR A 504 35.66 11.97 22.50
CA TYR A 504 34.73 10.94 22.07
C TYR A 504 34.39 9.98 23.21
N LYS A 505 33.26 9.28 23.09
CA LYS A 505 32.83 8.26 24.04
C LYS A 505 32.46 6.99 23.28
N ILE A 506 32.94 5.85 23.76
CA ILE A 506 32.60 4.52 23.26
C ILE A 506 31.77 3.82 24.34
N GLN A 507 30.65 3.22 23.93
CA GLN A 507 29.86 2.31 24.76
C GLN A 507 29.47 1.06 23.96
N THR A 508 29.15 -0.04 24.65
CA THR A 508 28.72 -1.26 23.95
C THR A 508 27.34 -1.04 23.33
N TYR A 509 27.03 -1.78 22.27
CA TYR A 509 25.68 -1.77 21.70
C TYR A 509 24.61 -2.18 22.74
N ALA A 510 24.91 -3.16 23.59
CA ALA A 510 24.02 -3.59 24.67
C ALA A 510 23.70 -2.45 25.66
N ASP A 511 24.72 -1.70 26.10
CA ASP A 511 24.53 -0.55 27.00
C ASP A 511 23.72 0.56 26.33
N TYR A 512 23.96 0.82 25.04
CA TYR A 512 23.18 1.79 24.25
C TYR A 512 21.70 1.41 24.20
N ILE A 513 21.38 0.15 23.88
CA ILE A 513 19.98 -0.32 23.81
C ILE A 513 19.31 -0.26 25.18
N GLN A 514 20.01 -0.67 26.24
CA GLN A 514 19.48 -0.59 27.61
C GLN A 514 19.20 0.87 28.02
N GLY A 515 20.12 1.78 27.71
CA GLY A 515 19.93 3.22 27.97
C GLY A 515 18.70 3.77 27.25
N LYS A 516 18.53 3.41 25.97
CA LYS A 516 17.38 3.82 25.15
C LYS A 516 16.05 3.30 25.69
N GLN A 517 16.01 2.05 26.16
CA GLN A 517 14.81 1.47 26.79
C GLN A 517 14.45 2.21 28.08
N GLN A 518 15.42 2.50 28.95
CA GLN A 518 15.18 3.24 30.19
C GLN A 518 14.70 4.69 29.93
N GLU A 519 15.20 5.35 28.90
CA GLU A 519 14.68 6.67 28.49
C GLU A 519 13.23 6.57 28.00
N LYS A 520 12.90 5.55 27.20
CA LYS A 520 11.54 5.31 26.70
C LYS A 520 10.56 5.05 27.84
N GLU A 521 10.96 4.28 28.86
CA GLU A 521 10.19 4.03 30.09
C GLU A 521 10.02 5.31 30.94
N LYS A 522 11.07 6.15 31.05
CA LYS A 522 10.99 7.43 31.77
C LYS A 522 10.07 8.44 31.11
N LEU A 523 9.92 8.40 29.78
CA LEU A 523 8.96 9.24 29.03
C LEU A 523 7.51 8.72 29.08
N GLY A 524 7.22 7.65 29.84
CA GLY A 524 5.85 7.19 30.09
C GLY A 524 5.24 6.34 28.97
N GLN A 525 6.05 5.75 28.08
CA GLN A 525 5.58 4.69 27.19
C GLN A 525 5.71 3.35 27.92
N PRO A 526 4.61 2.62 28.20
CA PRO A 526 4.70 1.38 28.96
C PRO A 526 5.37 0.29 28.12
N ALA A 527 6.52 -0.20 28.58
CA ALA A 527 7.05 -1.50 28.16
C ALA A 527 6.07 -2.58 28.67
N LYS A 528 5.28 -3.18 27.77
CA LYS A 528 4.47 -4.34 28.13
C LYS A 528 5.35 -5.59 28.11
N THR A 529 5.75 -6.05 29.28
CA THR A 529 6.41 -7.34 29.47
C THR A 529 5.37 -8.45 29.40
N TRP A 530 5.65 -9.49 28.61
CA TRP A 530 4.75 -10.61 28.38
C TRP A 530 4.84 -11.65 29.50
N GLY A 531 3.67 -12.06 29.98
CA GLY A 531 3.44 -13.31 30.71
C GLY A 531 2.70 -14.29 29.82
N ASP A 532 3.08 -15.55 29.92
CA ASP A 532 2.50 -16.72 29.27
C ASP A 532 1.14 -17.01 29.94
N ASP A 533 0.02 -16.52 29.38
CA ASP A 533 -1.32 -17.10 29.54
C ASP A 533 -2.42 -16.32 28.77
N GLY A 534 -3.32 -17.10 28.19
CA GLY A 534 -4.45 -16.77 27.30
C GLY A 534 -5.25 -15.47 27.52
N TRP A 535 -5.64 -14.89 26.37
CA TRP A 535 -6.92 -14.22 26.08
C TRP A 535 -7.61 -13.47 27.24
N VAL A 536 -7.44 -12.15 27.35
CA VAL A 536 -8.48 -11.30 27.99
C VAL A 536 -8.58 -9.90 27.36
N LYS A 537 -9.74 -9.68 26.71
CA LYS A 537 -10.55 -8.46 26.51
C LYS A 537 -9.93 -7.16 25.99
N HIS A 538 -10.50 -6.70 24.87
CA HIS A 538 -10.43 -5.31 24.39
C HIS A 538 -10.87 -4.30 25.46
N HIS A 539 -9.95 -3.41 25.82
CA HIS A 539 -10.29 -2.12 26.41
C HIS A 539 -10.26 -1.06 25.32
N TYR A 540 -11.35 -0.92 24.57
CA TYR A 540 -11.68 0.35 23.96
C TYR A 540 -12.31 1.23 25.05
N PRO A 541 -11.88 2.49 25.25
CA PRO A 541 -12.61 3.40 26.11
C PRO A 541 -13.93 3.78 25.43
N SER A 542 -15.01 3.13 25.86
CA SER A 542 -16.38 3.58 25.64
C SER A 542 -16.61 4.84 26.47
N SER A 543 -16.44 6.02 25.88
CA SER A 543 -16.93 7.27 26.49
C SER A 543 -18.40 7.45 26.14
N THR A 544 -19.27 6.89 26.99
CA THR A 544 -20.65 7.36 27.14
C THR A 544 -20.62 8.76 27.78
N ALA A 545 -20.74 9.81 26.97
CA ALA A 545 -21.03 11.15 27.45
C ALA A 545 -22.49 11.50 27.11
N SER A 546 -23.33 11.43 28.14
CA SER A 546 -24.67 12.00 28.16
C SER A 546 -24.66 13.47 27.79
N ALA A 547 -25.64 13.87 26.98
CA ALA A 547 -25.90 15.22 26.53
C ALA A 547 -25.85 16.28 27.65
N GLY A 548 -25.14 17.37 27.37
CA GLY A 548 -25.18 18.62 28.12
C GLY A 548 -24.84 19.77 27.19
N PHE A 549 -25.86 20.35 26.55
CA PHE A 549 -25.74 21.54 25.72
C PHE A 549 -25.26 22.75 26.56
N GLY A 550 -24.22 23.43 26.08
CA GLY A 550 -23.73 24.69 26.66
C GLY A 550 -22.87 25.46 25.67
N PHE A 551 -23.50 26.12 24.69
CA PHE A 551 -22.84 27.07 23.80
C PHE A 551 -22.31 28.27 24.61
N SER A 552 -20.99 28.44 24.67
CA SER A 552 -20.37 29.67 25.16
C SER A 552 -20.05 30.60 23.98
N ARG A 553 -20.88 31.63 23.85
CA ARG A 553 -20.64 32.80 22.98
C ARG A 553 -19.33 33.48 23.38
N ARG A 554 -18.28 33.40 22.56
CA ARG A 554 -17.16 34.35 22.64
C ARG A 554 -17.55 35.66 21.96
N LYS A 555 -18.05 36.61 22.76
CA LYS A 555 -18.00 38.04 22.45
C LYS A 555 -16.55 38.51 22.55
N ARG A 556 -16.05 39.20 21.53
CA ARG A 556 -14.86 40.06 21.63
C ARG A 556 -15.20 41.22 22.58
N SER A 557 -14.42 41.39 23.64
CA SER A 557 -14.44 42.58 24.49
C SER A 557 -13.07 43.22 24.48
N ILE A 558 -13.03 44.40 23.89
CA ILE A 558 -11.96 45.40 24.02
C ILE A 558 -12.12 46.04 25.40
N SER A 559 -11.01 46.38 26.06
CA SER A 559 -11.00 47.24 27.24
C SER A 559 -9.77 48.14 27.23
N PRO A 560 -9.84 49.31 27.87
CA PRO A 560 -9.28 50.56 27.34
C PRO A 560 -8.09 51.08 28.15
N THR A 561 -7.30 51.97 27.54
CA THR A 561 -6.51 52.96 28.29
C THR A 561 -6.48 54.28 27.52
N GLN A 562 -7.11 55.29 28.12
CA GLN A 562 -6.94 56.72 27.80
C GLN A 562 -5.59 57.21 28.34
N GLY A 563 -5.02 58.20 27.64
CA GLY A 563 -3.90 59.00 28.10
C GLY A 563 -3.44 59.95 26.99
N GLU A 564 -3.99 61.16 27.00
CA GLU A 564 -3.77 62.25 26.04
C GLU A 564 -2.34 62.86 26.08
N GLN A 565 -2.06 63.64 25.02
CA GLN A 565 -0.96 64.60 24.74
C GLN A 565 -0.04 64.07 23.63
N GLY A 566 0.15 64.70 22.48
CA GLY A 566 -0.23 66.00 21.95
C GLY A 566 0.86 66.41 20.93
N GLY A 567 0.48 66.92 19.76
CA GLY A 567 1.39 67.70 18.88
C GLY A 567 1.95 67.00 17.64
N ASN A 568 1.38 67.37 16.48
CA ASN A 568 2.00 67.71 15.18
C ASN A 568 3.37 67.12 14.80
N ASP A 569 3.42 66.37 13.68
CA ASP A 569 4.04 66.79 12.41
C ASP A 569 4.36 65.58 11.48
N GLY A 570 3.92 65.67 10.22
CA GLY A 570 4.80 65.42 9.07
C GLY A 570 5.08 63.99 8.54
N VAL A 571 4.20 63.51 7.65
CA VAL A 571 4.50 63.09 6.25
C VAL A 571 5.23 61.76 5.91
N SER A 572 4.60 61.04 4.95
CA SER A 572 5.04 59.93 4.06
C SER A 572 4.88 58.49 4.59
N GLY A 573 4.21 57.55 3.92
CA GLY A 573 3.52 57.54 2.62
C GLY A 573 2.73 56.24 2.43
N ASP A 574 1.52 56.38 1.87
CA ASP A 574 0.54 55.33 1.54
C ASP A 574 0.79 54.69 0.16
N GLY A 575 0.15 53.54 -0.09
CA GLY A 575 -0.23 53.13 -1.45
C GLY A 575 -0.38 51.61 -1.64
N TRP A 576 -1.41 50.98 -1.07
CA TRP A 576 -2.73 50.68 -1.68
C TRP A 576 -2.81 49.54 -2.71
N ASN A 577 -3.63 48.56 -2.32
CA ASN A 577 -4.37 47.60 -3.13
C ASN A 577 -5.25 48.28 -4.19
N HIS A 578 -5.40 47.63 -5.36
CA HIS A 578 -6.66 47.20 -6.00
C HIS A 578 -6.46 47.06 -7.50
N TYR A 579 -6.96 45.98 -8.12
CA TYR A 579 -7.42 46.06 -9.51
C TYR A 579 -8.66 45.18 -9.76
N SER A 580 -9.63 45.83 -10.39
CA SER A 580 -10.86 45.30 -10.97
C SER A 580 -10.73 45.37 -12.51
N PHE A 581 -11.46 44.51 -13.23
CA PHE A 581 -11.55 44.45 -14.70
C PHE A 581 -12.15 45.71 -15.35
N PRO A 582 -11.90 45.90 -16.66
CA PRO A 582 -12.96 46.36 -17.57
C PRO A 582 -13.07 45.56 -18.88
N ASP A 583 -14.17 45.83 -19.58
CA ASP A 583 -14.76 45.14 -20.72
C ASP A 583 -14.54 45.92 -22.05
N SER A 584 -14.81 45.24 -23.17
CA SER A 584 -15.17 45.73 -24.52
C SER A 584 -14.13 45.88 -25.67
N THR A 585 -14.47 45.16 -26.76
CA THR A 585 -14.35 45.48 -28.21
C THR A 585 -12.97 45.54 -28.90
N GLY A 586 -12.79 44.71 -29.93
CA GLY A 586 -11.74 44.91 -30.93
C GLY A 586 -11.38 43.68 -31.76
N SER A 587 -12.03 43.50 -32.89
CA SER A 587 -11.72 42.54 -33.95
C SER A 587 -10.26 42.58 -34.39
N LYS A 588 -9.62 41.41 -34.61
CA LYS A 588 -8.85 41.07 -35.84
C LYS A 588 -8.18 39.69 -35.76
N LYS A 589 -8.34 38.95 -36.85
CA LYS A 589 -7.72 37.67 -37.22
C LYS A 589 -6.19 37.80 -37.39
N ILE A 590 -5.41 36.83 -36.91
CA ILE A 590 -4.08 36.43 -37.44
C ILE A 590 -3.94 34.91 -37.14
N LYS A 591 -4.15 34.01 -38.10
CA LYS A 591 -3.20 33.39 -39.07
C LYS A 591 -2.17 32.45 -38.43
N TYR A 592 -2.34 31.16 -38.71
CA TYR A 592 -1.31 30.11 -38.65
C TYR A 592 -0.28 30.34 -39.76
N ASP A 593 0.99 30.10 -39.46
CA ASP A 593 2.00 29.69 -40.44
C ASP A 593 2.98 28.70 -39.78
N ASP A 594 3.43 27.79 -40.61
CA ASP A 594 4.17 26.55 -40.35
C ASP A 594 5.65 26.70 -40.74
N VAL A 595 6.46 25.72 -40.31
CA VAL A 595 7.79 25.29 -40.80
C VAL A 595 9.05 26.06 -40.38
N GLY A 596 9.91 25.33 -39.63
CA GLY A 596 11.29 25.05 -40.06
C GLY A 596 12.44 25.72 -39.29
N GLY A 597 13.35 24.90 -38.75
CA GLY A 597 14.71 25.34 -38.42
C GLY A 597 15.41 24.52 -37.33
N GLN A 598 16.32 23.64 -37.76
CA GLN A 598 17.32 22.98 -36.92
C GLN A 598 18.19 24.02 -36.17
N ALA A 599 18.45 23.77 -34.88
CA ALA A 599 19.64 24.30 -34.21
C ALA A 599 20.13 23.29 -33.16
N SER A 600 21.41 22.96 -33.29
CA SER A 600 22.25 22.14 -32.42
C SER A 600 22.23 22.61 -30.97
N VAL A 601 22.13 21.66 -30.02
CA VAL A 601 22.51 21.88 -28.63
C VAL A 601 23.42 20.74 -28.20
N GLU A 602 24.65 21.09 -27.86
CA GLU A 602 25.65 20.22 -27.24
C GLU A 602 25.09 19.62 -25.95
N ALA A 603 25.05 18.29 -25.90
CA ALA A 603 24.70 17.54 -24.71
C ALA A 603 25.89 17.54 -23.74
N VAL A 604 25.76 18.26 -22.63
CA VAL A 604 26.59 18.02 -21.44
C VAL A 604 26.00 16.79 -20.74
N GLU A 605 26.71 15.67 -20.82
CA GLU A 605 26.38 14.43 -20.10
C GLU A 605 26.37 14.68 -18.58
N SER A 606 25.18 14.73 -17.97
CA SER A 606 25.03 14.68 -16.52
C SER A 606 25.03 13.21 -16.06
N LYS A 607 26.17 12.75 -15.57
CA LYS A 607 26.33 11.45 -14.89
C LYS A 607 25.68 11.49 -13.51
N THR A 608 24.37 11.28 -13.43
CA THR A 608 23.66 11.04 -12.15
C THR A 608 22.45 10.14 -12.35
N SER A 609 22.66 8.86 -12.69
CA SER A 609 21.59 7.84 -12.64
C SER A 609 22.05 6.44 -12.22
N GLU A 610 23.34 6.20 -11.97
CA GLU A 610 23.84 4.83 -11.70
C GLU A 610 23.74 4.36 -10.23
N GLY A 611 23.23 5.17 -9.31
CA GLY A 611 23.31 4.89 -7.87
C GLY A 611 22.30 3.87 -7.32
N TRP A 612 21.22 3.59 -8.04
CA TRP A 612 20.13 2.73 -7.54
C TRP A 612 20.28 1.26 -7.92
N LEU A 613 21.06 0.95 -8.97
CA LEU A 613 21.09 -0.39 -9.60
C LEU A 613 22.40 -1.18 -9.44
N LYS A 614 23.42 -0.66 -8.74
CA LYS A 614 24.65 -1.43 -8.50
C LYS A 614 24.64 -2.09 -7.12
N MET A 615 24.39 -3.41 -7.09
CA MET A 615 24.91 -4.29 -6.05
C MET A 615 26.45 -4.28 -6.16
N THR A 616 27.14 -3.59 -5.26
CA THR A 616 28.59 -3.77 -5.12
C THR A 616 28.84 -4.99 -4.25
N ASN A 617 29.21 -6.10 -4.89
CA ASN A 617 29.81 -7.26 -4.23
C ASN A 617 31.03 -6.80 -3.41
N SER A 618 31.04 -7.08 -2.10
CA SER A 618 32.31 -7.10 -1.37
C SER A 618 33.01 -8.43 -1.65
N SER A 619 34.27 -8.30 -1.99
CA SER A 619 35.18 -9.34 -2.48
C SER A 619 35.57 -10.34 -1.40
N TYR A 620 35.40 -11.63 -1.67
CA TYR A 620 36.24 -12.68 -1.09
C TYR A 620 37.45 -12.89 -2.01
N LEU A 621 38.63 -12.55 -1.51
CA LEU A 621 39.91 -12.79 -2.17
C LEU A 621 40.28 -14.27 -2.05
N ALA A 622 40.38 -14.95 -3.20
CA ALA A 622 41.05 -16.24 -3.32
C ALA A 622 42.57 -15.99 -3.51
N GLU A 623 43.39 -16.69 -2.73
CA GLU A 623 44.85 -16.67 -2.86
C GLU A 623 45.32 -17.33 -4.18
N PRO A 624 46.47 -16.90 -4.73
CA PRO A 624 46.96 -17.40 -6.01
C PRO A 624 47.84 -18.65 -5.84
N SER A 625 47.79 -19.56 -6.82
CA SER A 625 48.82 -20.58 -7.02
C SER A 625 49.26 -20.64 -8.49
N PRO A 626 50.53 -20.98 -8.77
CA PRO A 626 51.27 -20.45 -9.90
C PRO A 626 51.15 -21.29 -11.17
N VAL A 627 51.19 -20.60 -12.30
CA VAL A 627 51.42 -21.17 -13.64
C VAL A 627 52.93 -21.25 -13.89
N PRO A 628 53.46 -22.34 -14.48
CA PRO A 628 54.68 -22.27 -15.26
C PRO A 628 54.39 -22.29 -16.76
N ASP A 629 55.05 -21.36 -17.45
CA ASP A 629 55.20 -21.27 -18.90
C ASP A 629 55.71 -22.57 -19.54
N ALA A 630 55.16 -22.92 -20.72
CA ALA A 630 55.96 -23.47 -21.84
C ALA A 630 55.17 -23.54 -23.16
N LYS A 631 55.54 -22.64 -24.07
CA LYS A 631 55.84 -22.86 -25.51
C LYS A 631 54.96 -23.80 -26.35
N SER A 632 54.28 -23.21 -27.33
CA SER A 632 54.07 -23.80 -28.67
C SER A 632 55.40 -23.88 -29.46
N PRO A 633 55.53 -24.74 -30.48
CA PRO A 633 54.99 -24.40 -31.80
C PRO A 633 54.48 -25.58 -32.68
N GLU A 634 53.65 -25.20 -33.65
CA GLU A 634 53.52 -25.65 -35.05
C GLU A 634 53.62 -27.14 -35.45
N GLY A 635 52.71 -27.57 -36.34
CA GLY A 635 53.03 -28.60 -37.34
C GLY A 635 51.92 -29.57 -37.76
N ALA A 636 51.17 -29.15 -38.78
CA ALA A 636 50.64 -29.91 -39.93
C ALA A 636 50.45 -31.46 -39.91
N ASP A 637 49.24 -31.83 -40.32
CA ASP A 637 48.88 -32.79 -41.40
C ASP A 637 48.68 -34.30 -41.18
N SER A 638 47.63 -34.76 -41.89
CA SER A 638 47.34 -36.09 -42.46
C SER A 638 46.76 -37.23 -41.61
N GLY A 639 45.56 -37.70 -42.02
CA GLY A 639 45.48 -38.99 -42.71
C GLY A 639 44.92 -40.24 -41.99
N SER A 640 43.59 -40.40 -42.03
CA SER A 640 42.84 -41.61 -42.43
C SER A 640 42.92 -42.97 -41.70
N TYR A 641 41.84 -43.74 -41.90
CA TYR A 641 41.53 -45.16 -41.60
C TYR A 641 40.89 -45.42 -40.21
N ALA A 642 39.62 -45.76 -40.05
CA ALA A 642 38.72 -46.78 -40.65
C ALA A 642 38.54 -48.01 -39.73
N ASP A 643 37.27 -48.42 -39.59
CA ASP A 643 36.73 -49.67 -39.00
C ASP A 643 37.00 -49.99 -37.52
N GLY A 644 36.10 -50.60 -36.75
CA GLY A 644 34.79 -51.16 -37.03
C GLY A 644 34.25 -51.88 -35.78
N THR A 645 32.94 -51.75 -35.56
CA THR A 645 31.95 -52.75 -35.07
C THR A 645 32.19 -53.71 -33.89
N ALA A 646 31.10 -53.80 -33.09
CA ALA A 646 30.47 -55.01 -32.50
C ALA A 646 31.04 -55.57 -31.16
N THR A 647 30.39 -55.30 -30.02
CA THR A 647 29.35 -56.13 -29.33
C THR A 647 29.82 -57.49 -28.81
N TRP A 648 29.69 -57.73 -27.49
CA TRP A 648 28.67 -58.61 -26.88
C TRP A 648 28.90 -58.85 -25.36
N ARG A 649 27.78 -59.15 -24.70
CA ARG A 649 27.52 -59.41 -23.27
C ARG A 649 28.28 -60.61 -22.69
N GLN A 650 28.39 -60.66 -21.35
CA GLN A 650 27.71 -61.66 -20.48
C GLN A 650 28.13 -61.56 -18.99
N THR A 651 27.14 -61.36 -18.10
CA THR A 651 27.05 -61.94 -16.74
C THR A 651 26.67 -63.44 -16.86
N PRO A 652 26.64 -64.32 -15.82
CA PRO A 652 26.32 -64.08 -14.40
C PRO A 652 27.00 -65.02 -13.35
N THR A 653 26.69 -64.86 -12.05
CA THR A 653 26.05 -65.89 -11.16
C THR A 653 26.27 -65.64 -9.66
N ALA A 654 25.19 -65.77 -8.88
CA ALA A 654 25.17 -66.06 -7.43
C ALA A 654 24.93 -67.58 -7.24
N PRO A 655 25.04 -68.20 -6.03
CA PRO A 655 23.92 -68.22 -5.06
C PRO A 655 24.27 -68.53 -3.57
N GLY A 656 23.29 -68.47 -2.66
CA GLY A 656 23.30 -69.29 -1.42
C GLY A 656 22.57 -68.73 -0.18
N ARG A 657 21.60 -69.49 0.36
CA ARG A 657 20.61 -69.16 1.43
C ARG A 657 20.88 -69.84 2.80
N LYS A 658 20.12 -69.38 3.83
CA LYS A 658 19.61 -70.03 5.09
C LYS A 658 20.37 -69.63 6.38
N SER A 659 19.78 -69.47 7.59
CA SER A 659 18.41 -69.45 8.15
C SER A 659 18.45 -69.09 9.66
N GLN A 660 17.46 -68.33 10.16
CA GLN A 660 16.82 -68.29 11.50
C GLN A 660 17.56 -68.62 12.83
N LYS A 661 17.51 -67.72 13.82
CA LYS A 661 16.63 -67.81 15.04
C LYS A 661 16.80 -66.63 16.02
N SER A 662 15.70 -66.35 16.72
CA SER A 662 15.36 -65.21 17.60
C SER A 662 16.02 -65.17 18.99
N LYS A 663 16.16 -63.96 19.57
CA LYS A 663 15.76 -63.66 20.97
C LYS A 663 15.60 -62.16 21.26
N LYS A 664 14.54 -61.86 22.03
CA LYS A 664 14.03 -60.56 22.53
C LYS A 664 15.05 -59.65 23.23
N LYS A 665 14.88 -58.33 23.05
CA LYS A 665 14.85 -57.34 24.15
C LYS A 665 14.05 -56.09 23.72
N SER A 666 13.40 -55.47 24.70
CA SER A 666 12.39 -54.43 24.61
C SER A 666 12.97 -53.01 24.61
N ASP A 667 12.08 -52.09 24.21
CA ASP A 667 11.97 -50.67 24.59
C ASP A 667 12.60 -49.57 23.72
N ALA A 668 11.81 -48.50 23.68
CA ALA A 668 12.02 -47.14 23.18
C ALA A 668 11.68 -46.87 21.70
N SER A 669 10.70 -45.98 21.55
CA SER A 669 10.19 -45.32 20.37
C SER A 669 11.21 -44.35 19.77
N ASP A 670 11.61 -44.55 18.52
CA ASP A 670 12.36 -43.55 17.76
C ASP A 670 11.41 -42.75 16.85
N SER A 671 11.39 -41.45 17.13
CA SER A 671 10.81 -40.37 16.37
C SER A 671 11.50 -40.22 15.01
N THR A 672 10.69 -40.03 13.97
CA THR A 672 11.12 -39.61 12.63
C THR A 672 11.88 -38.28 12.68
N SER A 673 13.13 -38.30 12.23
CA SER A 673 14.02 -37.14 12.10
C SER A 673 13.43 -36.07 11.16
N SER A 674 13.19 -34.86 11.68
CA SER A 674 12.77 -33.69 10.92
C SER A 674 13.96 -33.11 10.14
N LEU A 675 13.77 -32.84 8.84
CA LEU A 675 14.78 -32.35 7.91
C LEU A 675 15.23 -30.88 8.12
N PHE A 676 14.84 -30.27 9.25
CA PHE A 676 15.16 -28.88 9.60
C PHE A 676 15.47 -28.80 11.10
N GLU A 677 16.59 -29.40 11.52
CA GLU A 677 17.26 -28.96 12.74
C GLU A 677 18.09 -27.72 12.41
N VAL A 678 17.69 -26.58 12.97
CA VAL A 678 18.48 -25.35 12.99
C VAL A 678 19.64 -25.57 13.96
N PRO A 679 20.91 -25.43 13.54
CA PRO A 679 22.01 -25.45 14.50
C PRO A 679 21.92 -24.20 15.38
N GLU A 680 21.72 -24.39 16.69
CA GLU A 680 21.92 -23.34 17.70
C GLU A 680 23.41 -23.04 17.87
N VAL A 681 24.08 -22.44 16.88
CA VAL A 681 25.28 -21.63 17.16
C VAL A 681 25.46 -20.62 16.02
N TRP A 682 25.51 -19.34 16.39
CA TRP A 682 26.40 -18.25 15.98
C TRP A 682 25.67 -16.91 16.09
#